data_AF-A0A1Q8HZ93-F1
#
_entry.id   AF-A0A1Q8HZ93-F1
#
_cell.length_a   1.000
_cell.length_b   1.000
_cell.length_c   1.000
_cell.angle_alpha   90.00
_cell.angle_beta   90.00
_cell.angle_gamma   90.00
#
_symmetry.space_group_name_H-M   'P 1'
#
loop_
_entity.id
_entity.type
_entity.pdbx_description
1 polymer ?
#
loop_
_entity_poly.entity_id
_entity_poly.type
_entity_poly.pdbx_seq_one_letter_code
_entity_poly.pdbx_strand_id
1 'polypeptide(L)'
;MTWDRGGDPVGIAAVVHPGWVQRALTAEDWRGFPGNEPGGGEGFSKVERIAQQIFDKLAELHITYVHEPAESVPGAQRVRAVDEVLSLGQATCLDMCATFCSAALDAGIYPLLLTVRQEERRRHALVLVPVDLRWSFGAPALLDEGFSRSPLILDGDDVRDLVASAPDDAMGAWLAIDVEQATYSTDRDAGDWACAIASGASYVKEWDWDVCVDVGGIRAQQDNSSELPTLARTEKVLAPGYLPLPDDSTPLQMIQTRYGVVPFCSRPEYRELKEWTVGTAKSPGRKPDVSVAVLTGAGGTGKTRMAAQLCHDLEVLGWYTGFVPAKSVMENDELAYLAELTTELLIVVDYAEEYRQEQLAALLRALRGRRSPTRIVLTARGIDSWWEDFREELESDGIQLGRGLVKELEPRPDPVLLYRQAVRGFSKVINGVNPPEVVIPERAGDTALDIVLQAWLAVVDDDGMQDPQSERSVERGAKSARASNPNARDSLYDRVLRLEFNRWRTFPELQDISLIHLRRIAATLSLLVPDAGQVDDVLFRLLEWRNEHLRRSRVAELMSTTLLRSAGDGTVSLRPDPVAEHLILSVFGDDPDQVDAVLPGDPLDVPGISEPDASEATVTRALMLGQQAQNLSQVITRAASQDRESAVRLAHHVLKACPHLWSSALEVALAQGGPFAHALEQLIESGAELPCEEIQSAIPLGHSTLRGVALAAMQRMEAPSERDPVKRAIYLHHLANRLSDAGRSVEALEVAQEAAGLYRELALASPEVYTPDLAASLNNLAKFLSEVGFSVEALEVAQQAAGLYRELAQASPAAYTPDLALSLNNLASNLSAVGQYQEALEVAQETVRLRRALAEAWPETYTPGLATSLGNLAMFLSAVGQEREALVAAEETVRLRRALVEVWPEVYTFDLAISLNSLAKILSRLGRRNEGLVVAREAVRLFRNLVEVSPAAYTPNLALSLSNLSNFLPEVGLVP
;
A
#
# COMPACT_ATOMS: atom_id res chain seq x y z
N MET A 1 10.13 20.04 -34.22
CA MET A 1 9.83 21.50 -34.15
C MET A 1 10.61 22.21 -35.25
N THR A 2 10.12 23.32 -35.81
CA THR A 2 10.89 24.14 -36.77
C THR A 2 11.53 25.29 -36.00
N TRP A 3 12.85 25.25 -35.85
CA TRP A 3 13.63 26.28 -35.19
C TRP A 3 14.03 27.35 -36.20
N ASP A 4 13.74 28.62 -35.90
CA ASP A 4 14.09 29.78 -36.73
C ASP A 4 15.10 30.66 -35.99
N ARG A 5 16.36 30.63 -36.41
CA ARG A 5 17.45 31.41 -35.77
C ARG A 5 17.27 32.93 -35.90
N GLY A 6 16.46 33.39 -36.84
CA GLY A 6 16.16 34.81 -37.08
C GLY A 6 14.94 35.27 -36.29
N GLY A 7 13.85 34.49 -36.36
CA GLY A 7 12.53 34.81 -35.81
C GLY A 7 12.29 34.33 -34.38
N ASP A 8 12.70 33.10 -34.03
CA ASP A 8 12.53 32.51 -32.69
C ASP A 8 13.76 31.67 -32.28
N PRO A 9 14.86 32.34 -31.88
CA PRO A 9 16.10 31.66 -31.49
C PRO A 9 15.92 30.75 -30.26
N VAL A 10 15.09 31.16 -29.31
CA VAL A 10 14.87 30.49 -28.02
C VAL A 10 14.03 29.22 -28.20
N GLY A 11 13.19 29.15 -29.24
CA GLY A 11 12.30 28.04 -29.51
C GLY A 11 12.98 26.65 -29.58
N ILE A 12 14.28 26.58 -29.88
CA ILE A 12 15.01 25.29 -29.85
C ILE A 12 15.01 24.65 -28.45
N ALA A 13 14.90 25.44 -27.39
CA ALA A 13 14.82 24.91 -26.03
C ALA A 13 13.59 23.99 -25.89
N ALA A 14 12.51 24.20 -26.66
CA ALA A 14 11.27 23.43 -26.61
C ALA A 14 11.44 21.92 -26.91
N VAL A 15 12.53 21.50 -27.56
CA VAL A 15 12.83 20.08 -27.80
C VAL A 15 13.85 19.48 -26.84
N VAL A 16 14.37 20.29 -25.89
CA VAL A 16 15.31 19.85 -24.86
C VAL A 16 14.59 19.78 -23.52
N HIS A 17 14.54 18.62 -22.88
CA HIS A 17 13.84 18.48 -21.59
C HIS A 17 14.61 17.60 -20.61
N PRO A 18 14.58 17.93 -19.30
CA PRO A 18 15.04 17.02 -18.27
C PRO A 18 14.10 15.81 -18.15
N GLY A 19 14.68 14.65 -17.89
CA GLY A 19 14.07 13.32 -17.80
C GLY A 19 13.78 12.63 -19.14
N TRP A 20 14.05 13.27 -20.29
CA TRP A 20 13.66 12.71 -21.59
C TRP A 20 14.56 11.59 -22.09
N VAL A 21 15.87 11.68 -21.89
CA VAL A 21 16.80 10.65 -22.39
C VAL A 21 16.57 9.34 -21.66
N GLN A 22 16.32 9.40 -20.35
CA GLN A 22 15.92 8.25 -19.54
C GLN A 22 14.62 7.59 -20.01
N ARG A 23 13.68 8.38 -20.55
CA ARG A 23 12.35 7.90 -20.96
C ARG A 23 12.31 7.40 -22.41
N ALA A 24 13.16 7.95 -23.27
CA ALA A 24 13.17 7.64 -24.69
C ALA A 24 14.02 6.40 -25.04
N LEU A 25 14.97 6.01 -24.18
CA LEU A 25 15.84 4.85 -24.38
C LEU A 25 15.28 3.57 -23.76
N THR A 26 15.64 2.42 -24.35
CA THR A 26 15.44 1.14 -23.68
C THR A 26 16.37 1.04 -22.45
N ALA A 27 16.06 0.11 -21.55
CA ALA A 27 16.87 -0.17 -20.37
C ALA A 27 18.34 -0.48 -20.67
N GLU A 28 18.57 -1.22 -21.76
CA GLU A 28 19.89 -1.66 -22.18
C GLU A 28 20.69 -0.46 -22.69
N ASP A 29 20.05 0.40 -23.47
CA ASP A 29 20.64 1.57 -24.09
C ASP A 29 20.88 2.71 -23.07
N TRP A 30 20.00 2.86 -22.08
CA TRP A 30 20.16 3.82 -20.98
C TRP A 30 21.31 3.44 -20.03
N ARG A 31 21.58 2.14 -19.85
CA ARG A 31 22.50 1.65 -18.82
C ARG A 31 23.92 2.19 -19.04
N GLY A 32 24.33 3.12 -18.18
CA GLY A 32 25.66 3.75 -18.20
C GLY A 32 25.66 5.25 -18.52
N PHE A 33 24.50 5.83 -18.84
CA PHE A 33 24.33 7.29 -18.74
C PHE A 33 24.48 7.75 -17.28
N PRO A 34 25.13 8.90 -17.01
CA PRO A 34 25.35 9.39 -15.66
C PRO A 34 24.09 10.06 -15.07
N GLY A 35 23.80 9.80 -13.79
CA GLY A 35 22.73 10.48 -13.04
C GLY A 35 23.22 11.66 -12.20
N ASN A 36 22.27 12.40 -11.61
CA ASN A 36 22.56 13.53 -10.70
C ASN A 36 22.96 13.06 -9.28
N GLU A 37 24.03 12.27 -9.16
CA GLU A 37 24.48 11.69 -7.89
C GLU A 37 25.20 12.72 -6.98
N PRO A 38 24.83 12.83 -5.69
CA PRO A 38 25.57 13.61 -4.71
C PRO A 38 26.82 12.84 -4.22
N GLY A 39 27.85 12.74 -5.07
CA GLY A 39 29.14 12.12 -4.77
C GLY A 39 30.29 13.13 -4.68
N GLY A 40 31.20 12.94 -3.70
CA GLY A 40 32.28 13.86 -3.33
C GLY A 40 33.36 14.06 -4.40
N GLY A 41 33.54 15.32 -4.80
CA GLY A 41 34.55 15.82 -5.73
C GLY A 41 34.13 17.21 -6.21
N GLU A 42 34.84 18.26 -5.78
CA GLU A 42 34.61 19.63 -6.23
C GLU A 42 35.46 19.94 -7.47
N GLY A 43 34.90 20.67 -8.43
CA GLY A 43 35.62 21.27 -9.55
C GLY A 43 35.67 20.50 -10.88
N PHE A 44 36.53 21.01 -11.77
CA PHE A 44 36.54 20.79 -13.22
C PHE A 44 36.48 19.33 -13.69
N SER A 45 37.20 18.45 -13.01
CA SER A 45 37.28 17.02 -13.33
C SER A 45 35.95 16.28 -13.22
N LYS A 46 34.95 16.79 -12.47
CA LYS A 46 33.67 16.08 -12.29
C LYS A 46 32.68 16.37 -13.44
N VAL A 47 32.55 17.63 -13.87
CA VAL A 47 31.62 17.99 -14.97
C VAL A 47 32.13 17.42 -16.28
N GLU A 48 33.43 17.53 -16.55
CA GLU A 48 34.04 16.96 -17.75
C GLU A 48 33.83 15.46 -17.83
N ARG A 49 34.08 14.72 -16.74
CA ARG A 49 33.87 13.26 -16.71
C ARG A 49 32.41 12.87 -16.99
N ILE A 50 31.45 13.61 -16.45
CA ILE A 50 30.02 13.34 -16.67
C ILE A 50 29.65 13.67 -18.13
N ALA A 51 30.13 14.79 -18.67
CA ALA A 51 29.91 15.17 -20.06
C ALA A 51 30.51 14.14 -21.04
N GLN A 52 31.70 13.63 -20.72
CA GLN A 52 32.35 12.54 -21.46
C GLN A 52 31.51 11.27 -21.43
N GLN A 53 31.01 10.86 -20.25
CA GLN A 53 30.15 9.67 -20.14
C GLN A 53 28.88 9.78 -20.99
N ILE A 54 28.26 10.97 -21.06
CA ILE A 54 27.12 11.22 -21.94
C ILE A 54 27.54 11.06 -23.40
N PHE A 55 28.66 11.67 -23.79
CA PHE A 55 29.17 11.62 -25.17
C PHE A 55 29.48 10.18 -25.61
N ASP A 56 30.25 9.45 -24.82
CA ASP A 56 30.62 8.06 -25.09
C ASP A 56 29.37 7.20 -25.24
N LYS A 57 28.35 7.44 -24.40
CA LYS A 57 27.08 6.74 -24.49
C LYS A 57 26.30 7.06 -25.75
N LEU A 58 26.25 8.31 -26.18
CA LEU A 58 25.60 8.66 -27.45
C LEU A 58 26.32 7.98 -28.64
N ALA A 59 27.64 7.81 -28.58
CA ALA A 59 28.40 7.09 -29.60
C ALA A 59 28.10 5.57 -29.59
N GLU A 60 27.83 4.97 -28.43
CA GLU A 60 27.40 3.58 -28.31
C GLU A 60 26.03 3.31 -28.95
N LEU A 61 25.16 4.33 -29.08
CA LEU A 61 23.83 4.20 -29.71
C LEU A 61 23.87 4.12 -31.24
N HIS A 62 25.04 4.26 -31.86
CA HIS A 62 25.26 4.08 -33.30
C HIS A 62 24.39 4.99 -34.19
N ILE A 63 24.17 6.24 -33.75
CA ILE A 63 23.38 7.23 -34.47
C ILE A 63 24.13 7.66 -35.74
N THR A 64 23.45 7.58 -36.88
CA THR A 64 23.99 7.96 -38.19
C THR A 64 23.79 9.45 -38.44
N TYR A 65 24.85 10.16 -38.83
CA TYR A 65 24.75 11.55 -39.22
C TYR A 65 23.97 11.72 -40.52
N VAL A 66 23.04 12.68 -40.54
CA VAL A 66 22.33 13.11 -41.74
C VAL A 66 22.45 14.62 -41.90
N HIS A 67 22.68 15.07 -43.13
CA HIS A 67 22.63 16.49 -43.44
C HIS A 67 21.20 17.01 -43.38
N GLU A 68 21.07 18.32 -43.18
CA GLU A 68 19.81 19.01 -43.28
C GLU A 68 19.12 18.72 -44.64
N PRO A 69 17.80 18.44 -44.68
CA PRO A 69 17.09 18.19 -45.93
C PRO A 69 17.25 19.35 -46.91
N ALA A 70 17.45 19.04 -48.19
CA ALA A 70 17.62 20.05 -49.24
C ALA A 70 16.39 20.98 -49.43
N GLU A 71 15.25 20.61 -48.87
CA GLU A 71 13.98 21.35 -48.87
C GLU A 71 13.80 22.28 -47.65
N SER A 72 14.77 22.34 -46.73
CA SER A 72 14.75 23.28 -45.61
C SER A 72 14.77 24.75 -46.07
N VAL A 73 14.09 25.62 -45.31
CA VAL A 73 14.05 27.05 -45.56
C VAL A 73 15.33 27.71 -45.02
N PRO A 74 16.04 28.54 -45.79
CA PRO A 74 17.24 29.21 -45.29
C PRO A 74 17.00 30.00 -43.99
N GLY A 75 17.65 29.59 -42.91
CA GLY A 75 17.51 30.20 -41.59
C GLY A 75 16.52 29.51 -40.65
N ALA A 76 15.75 28.53 -41.13
CA ALA A 76 14.88 27.70 -40.31
C ALA A 76 15.14 26.20 -40.54
N GLN A 77 15.41 25.47 -39.47
CA GLN A 77 15.75 24.05 -39.49
C GLN A 77 14.72 23.24 -38.71
N ARG A 78 14.33 22.07 -39.21
CA ARG A 78 13.57 21.10 -38.41
C ARG A 78 14.51 20.44 -37.40
N VAL A 79 14.24 20.65 -36.12
CA VAL A 79 14.92 19.99 -35.00
C VAL A 79 14.00 18.94 -34.41
N ARG A 80 14.52 17.73 -34.27
CA ARG A 80 13.81 16.56 -33.74
C ARG A 80 14.02 16.46 -32.24
N ALA A 81 13.00 15.95 -31.56
CA ALA A 81 13.06 15.61 -30.14
C ALA A 81 13.89 14.32 -29.94
N VAL A 82 14.34 14.09 -28.71
CA VAL A 82 15.22 12.97 -28.35
C VAL A 82 14.63 11.62 -28.77
N ASP A 83 13.34 11.39 -28.53
CA ASP A 83 12.63 10.17 -28.90
C ASP A 83 12.63 9.92 -30.40
N GLU A 84 12.42 10.96 -31.21
CA GLU A 84 12.44 10.87 -32.67
C GLU A 84 13.87 10.58 -33.19
N VAL A 85 14.89 11.21 -32.60
CA VAL A 85 16.31 10.99 -32.95
C VAL A 85 16.73 9.55 -32.68
N LEU A 86 16.42 9.05 -31.48
CA LEU A 86 16.78 7.71 -31.04
C LEU A 86 16.02 6.63 -31.80
N SER A 87 14.72 6.84 -32.06
CA SER A 87 13.89 5.90 -32.83
C SER A 87 14.35 5.76 -34.27
N LEU A 88 14.75 6.86 -34.91
CA LEU A 88 15.22 6.84 -36.30
C LEU A 88 16.69 6.41 -36.42
N GLY A 89 17.48 6.50 -35.34
CA GLY A 89 18.92 6.30 -35.37
C GLY A 89 19.64 7.27 -36.32
N GLN A 90 19.06 8.46 -36.56
CA GLN A 90 19.57 9.45 -37.50
C GLN A 90 19.48 10.86 -36.91
N ALA A 91 20.54 11.65 -37.02
CA ALA A 91 20.61 12.99 -36.43
C ALA A 91 21.38 14.00 -37.30
N THR A 92 20.93 15.25 -37.31
CA THR A 92 21.76 16.40 -37.72
C THR A 92 22.65 16.85 -36.54
N CYS A 93 23.62 17.74 -36.76
CA CYS A 93 24.43 18.28 -35.65
C CYS A 93 23.58 18.99 -34.59
N LEU A 94 22.49 19.63 -35.00
CA LEU A 94 21.57 20.34 -34.11
C LEU A 94 20.69 19.38 -33.30
N ASP A 95 20.24 18.27 -33.91
CA ASP A 95 19.52 17.19 -33.23
C ASP A 95 20.41 16.54 -32.15
N MET A 96 21.68 16.30 -32.46
CA MET A 96 22.65 15.77 -31.49
C MET A 96 22.89 16.73 -30.33
N CYS A 97 23.03 18.03 -30.59
CA CYS A 97 23.18 19.02 -29.53
C CYS A 97 21.95 19.08 -28.63
N ALA A 98 20.74 19.08 -29.18
CA ALA A 98 19.50 19.03 -28.40
C ALA A 98 19.40 17.75 -27.53
N THR A 99 19.84 16.62 -28.08
CA THR A 99 19.86 15.32 -27.39
C THR A 99 20.86 15.29 -26.24
N PHE A 100 22.09 15.77 -26.49
CA PHE A 100 23.11 15.91 -25.46
C PHE A 100 22.68 16.89 -24.37
N CYS A 101 22.08 18.04 -24.73
CA CYS A 101 21.57 18.98 -23.74
C CYS A 101 20.51 18.32 -22.84
N SER A 102 19.63 17.48 -23.38
CA SER A 102 18.65 16.74 -22.55
C SER A 102 19.34 15.79 -21.57
N ALA A 103 20.33 15.01 -22.04
CA ALA A 103 21.12 14.14 -21.16
C ALA A 103 21.95 14.93 -20.12
N ALA A 104 22.45 16.10 -20.49
CA ALA A 104 23.20 16.98 -19.60
C ALA A 104 22.32 17.48 -18.46
N LEU A 105 21.08 17.91 -18.75
CA LEU A 105 20.11 18.28 -17.71
C LEU A 105 19.81 17.09 -16.78
N ASP A 106 19.63 15.88 -17.32
CA ASP A 106 19.40 14.64 -16.53
C ASP A 106 20.55 14.36 -15.55
N ALA A 107 21.78 14.67 -15.97
CA ALA A 107 23.00 14.50 -15.19
C ALA A 107 23.35 15.72 -14.30
N GLY A 108 22.50 16.75 -14.26
CA GLY A 108 22.73 17.98 -13.48
C GLY A 108 23.85 18.89 -14.02
N ILE A 109 24.17 18.77 -15.31
CA ILE A 109 25.06 19.68 -16.05
C ILE A 109 24.22 20.82 -16.62
N TYR A 110 24.76 22.04 -16.62
CA TYR A 110 24.12 23.22 -17.20
C TYR A 110 24.57 23.40 -18.66
N PRO A 111 23.71 23.20 -19.68
CA PRO A 111 24.12 23.31 -21.08
C PRO A 111 23.64 24.60 -21.75
N LEU A 112 24.48 25.14 -22.65
CA LEU A 112 24.08 26.11 -23.67
C LEU A 112 24.28 25.48 -25.05
N LEU A 113 23.45 25.88 -26.01
CA LEU A 113 23.56 25.42 -27.39
C LEU A 113 24.07 26.56 -28.27
N LEU A 114 25.21 26.36 -28.92
CA LEU A 114 25.84 27.36 -29.80
C LEU A 114 25.79 26.90 -31.26
N THR A 115 25.38 27.79 -32.15
CA THR A 115 25.60 27.65 -33.59
C THR A 115 26.69 28.61 -34.06
N VAL A 116 27.58 28.11 -34.90
CA VAL A 116 28.70 28.85 -35.50
C VAL A 116 28.61 28.80 -37.03
N ARG A 117 29.23 29.75 -37.71
CA ARG A 117 29.24 29.85 -39.17
C ARG A 117 30.59 30.25 -39.74
N GLN A 118 30.85 29.78 -40.96
CA GLN A 118 31.99 30.19 -41.75
C GLN A 118 31.49 30.50 -43.16
N GLU A 119 31.80 31.70 -43.64
CA GLU A 119 31.23 32.27 -44.89
C GLU A 119 29.68 32.31 -44.86
N GLU A 120 29.03 32.46 -46.02
CA GLU A 120 27.55 32.53 -46.11
C GLU A 120 26.88 31.14 -46.10
N ARG A 121 27.63 30.04 -46.24
CA ARG A 121 27.07 28.71 -46.55
C ARG A 121 27.35 27.60 -45.55
N ARG A 122 28.38 27.69 -44.70
CA ARG A 122 28.70 26.62 -43.73
C ARG A 122 28.28 27.01 -42.33
N ARG A 123 27.59 26.09 -41.65
CA ARG A 123 27.17 26.24 -40.25
C ARG A 123 27.40 24.94 -39.50
N HIS A 124 27.63 25.06 -38.21
CA HIS A 124 27.78 23.93 -37.30
C HIS A 124 27.15 24.23 -35.94
N ALA A 125 26.84 23.19 -35.16
CA ALA A 125 26.24 23.30 -33.83
C ALA A 125 27.10 22.60 -32.78
N LEU A 126 27.21 23.20 -31.60
CA LEU A 126 28.04 22.78 -30.47
C LEU A 126 27.25 22.92 -29.17
N VAL A 127 27.69 22.19 -28.14
CA VAL A 127 27.21 22.40 -26.77
C VAL A 127 28.32 23.09 -25.96
N LEU A 128 27.98 24.20 -25.31
CA LEU A 128 28.85 24.87 -24.34
C LEU A 128 28.43 24.49 -22.92
N VAL A 129 29.38 24.11 -22.09
CA VAL A 129 29.13 23.72 -20.69
C VAL A 129 30.05 24.52 -19.76
N PRO A 130 29.51 25.42 -18.91
CA PRO A 130 30.25 25.98 -17.78
C PRO A 130 30.58 24.88 -16.78
N VAL A 131 31.83 24.83 -16.37
CA VAL A 131 32.30 23.74 -15.51
C VAL A 131 31.98 23.98 -14.02
N ASP A 132 31.89 25.25 -13.62
CA ASP A 132 31.58 25.64 -12.24
C ASP A 132 30.09 25.85 -11.97
N LEU A 133 29.23 25.70 -12.99
CA LEU A 133 27.79 25.86 -12.87
C LEU A 133 27.08 24.53 -13.02
N ARG A 134 26.31 24.17 -11.98
CA ARG A 134 25.44 22.99 -11.96
C ARG A 134 24.02 23.37 -12.34
N TRP A 135 23.32 22.44 -12.97
CA TRP A 135 21.92 22.63 -13.30
C TRP A 135 21.01 22.07 -12.21
N SER A 136 20.01 22.86 -11.85
CA SER A 136 18.89 22.49 -10.98
C SER A 136 17.70 23.42 -11.27
N PHE A 137 16.48 22.99 -10.95
CA PHE A 137 15.32 23.87 -11.00
C PHE A 137 15.54 25.13 -10.15
N GLY A 138 15.19 26.30 -10.70
CA GLY A 138 15.40 27.60 -10.07
C GLY A 138 16.82 28.16 -10.16
N ALA A 139 17.76 27.50 -10.86
CA ALA A 139 19.07 28.08 -11.16
C ALA A 139 18.93 29.38 -11.99
N PRO A 140 19.75 30.41 -11.75
CA PRO A 140 19.69 31.65 -12.52
C PRO A 140 20.06 31.40 -14.00
N ALA A 141 19.41 32.15 -14.91
CA ALA A 141 19.82 32.17 -16.31
C ALA A 141 21.12 32.96 -16.47
N LEU A 142 21.98 32.53 -17.40
CA LEU A 142 23.18 33.24 -17.79
C LEU A 142 22.89 34.35 -18.81
N LEU A 143 21.81 34.20 -19.57
CA LEU A 143 21.38 35.18 -20.58
C LEU A 143 19.99 35.71 -20.27
N ASP A 144 19.88 37.03 -20.07
CA ASP A 144 18.61 37.71 -19.74
C ASP A 144 17.52 37.51 -20.80
N GLU A 145 17.89 37.52 -22.09
CA GLU A 145 16.97 37.27 -23.21
C GLU A 145 16.86 35.78 -23.58
N GLY A 146 17.54 34.88 -22.85
CA GLY A 146 17.62 33.45 -23.15
C GLY A 146 18.51 33.08 -24.35
N PHE A 147 19.03 34.05 -25.10
CA PHE A 147 19.98 33.82 -26.20
C PHE A 147 20.93 35.02 -26.41
N SER A 148 22.01 34.82 -27.17
CA SER A 148 22.96 35.84 -27.60
C SER A 148 23.42 35.59 -29.04
N ARG A 149 23.63 36.67 -29.81
CA ARG A 149 24.23 36.63 -31.17
C ARG A 149 25.69 37.06 -31.20
N SER A 150 26.23 37.46 -30.04
CA SER A 150 27.63 37.83 -29.88
C SER A 150 28.31 36.84 -28.95
N PRO A 151 29.64 36.67 -29.05
CA PRO A 151 30.42 35.91 -28.08
C PRO A 151 30.10 36.34 -26.65
N LEU A 152 29.99 35.36 -25.75
CA LEU A 152 29.68 35.59 -24.35
C LEU A 152 30.87 36.26 -23.66
N ILE A 153 30.61 37.36 -22.96
CA ILE A 153 31.57 38.04 -22.09
C ILE A 153 31.09 37.87 -20.66
N LEU A 154 31.87 37.15 -19.84
CA LEU A 154 31.53 36.84 -18.45
C LEU A 154 32.62 37.40 -17.55
N ASP A 155 32.25 38.24 -16.58
CA ASP A 155 33.18 38.93 -15.67
C ASP A 155 34.33 39.69 -16.35
N GLY A 156 34.14 40.06 -17.63
CA GLY A 156 35.12 40.79 -18.45
C GLY A 156 35.97 39.92 -19.37
N ASP A 157 35.88 38.59 -19.27
CA ASP A 157 36.60 37.64 -20.12
C ASP A 157 35.70 37.09 -21.24
N ASP A 158 36.26 36.95 -22.44
CA ASP A 158 35.57 36.36 -23.58
C ASP A 158 35.60 34.84 -23.47
N VAL A 159 34.44 34.17 -23.55
CA VAL A 159 34.34 32.71 -23.42
C VAL A 159 35.27 31.99 -24.41
N ARG A 160 35.59 32.57 -25.57
CA ARG A 160 36.52 32.00 -26.54
C ARG A 160 37.91 31.73 -25.96
N ASP A 161 38.34 32.53 -25.00
CA ASP A 161 39.63 32.38 -24.31
C ASP A 161 39.56 31.39 -23.13
N LEU A 162 38.34 31.04 -22.69
CA LEU A 162 38.07 30.19 -21.53
C LEU A 162 37.74 28.73 -21.88
N VAL A 163 37.58 28.41 -23.17
CA VAL A 163 37.28 27.05 -23.63
C VAL A 163 38.52 26.14 -23.55
N ALA A 164 38.36 25.01 -22.88
CA ALA A 164 39.34 23.93 -22.82
C ALA A 164 39.74 23.45 -24.23
N SER A 165 41.03 23.38 -24.52
CA SER A 165 41.52 23.00 -25.87
C SER A 165 41.87 21.52 -26.02
N ALA A 166 41.88 20.78 -24.91
CA ALA A 166 42.08 19.34 -24.83
C ALA A 166 41.38 18.78 -23.57
N PRO A 167 41.16 17.47 -23.46
CA PRO A 167 40.67 16.86 -22.23
C PRO A 167 41.59 17.13 -21.03
N ASP A 168 41.02 17.25 -19.83
CA ASP A 168 41.72 17.55 -18.58
C ASP A 168 42.52 18.88 -18.59
N ASP A 169 42.20 19.82 -19.51
CA ASP A 169 42.81 21.14 -19.57
C ASP A 169 42.34 22.00 -18.37
N ALA A 170 43.06 21.87 -17.25
CA ALA A 170 42.75 22.53 -15.99
C ALA A 170 42.76 24.06 -16.03
N MET A 171 43.14 24.68 -17.16
CA MET A 171 43.07 26.13 -17.37
C MET A 171 41.74 26.57 -18.02
N GLY A 172 40.97 25.66 -18.62
CA GLY A 172 39.66 25.96 -19.18
C GLY A 172 38.60 26.07 -18.08
N ALA A 173 37.68 27.04 -18.20
CA ALA A 173 36.49 27.12 -17.34
C ALA A 173 35.21 26.65 -18.07
N TRP A 174 35.33 26.39 -19.37
CA TRP A 174 34.23 26.01 -20.26
C TRP A 174 34.62 24.84 -21.15
N LEU A 175 33.69 23.93 -21.38
CA LEU A 175 33.80 22.89 -22.40
C LEU A 175 33.02 23.35 -23.63
N ALA A 176 33.65 23.27 -24.82
CA ALA A 176 32.94 23.34 -26.09
C ALA A 176 32.98 21.95 -26.73
N ILE A 177 31.82 21.32 -26.81
CA ILE A 177 31.69 19.91 -27.20
C ILE A 177 31.10 19.85 -28.60
N ASP A 178 31.88 19.36 -29.55
CA ASP A 178 31.38 18.97 -30.87
C ASP A 178 30.67 17.62 -30.78
N VAL A 179 29.38 17.63 -30.46
CA VAL A 179 28.58 16.41 -30.27
C VAL A 179 28.39 15.63 -31.58
N GLU A 180 28.56 16.26 -32.75
CA GLU A 180 28.54 15.52 -34.03
C GLU A 180 29.60 14.41 -34.04
N GLN A 181 30.70 14.56 -33.30
CA GLN A 181 31.72 13.52 -33.17
C GLN A 181 31.19 12.19 -32.61
N ALA A 182 30.03 12.17 -31.93
CA ALA A 182 29.40 10.95 -31.46
C ALA A 182 28.57 10.21 -32.54
N THR A 183 28.57 10.68 -33.79
CA THR A 183 27.78 10.08 -34.89
C THR A 183 28.65 9.36 -35.91
N TYR A 184 28.03 8.46 -36.68
CA TYR A 184 28.67 7.69 -37.75
C TYR A 184 28.26 8.21 -39.12
N SER A 185 29.17 8.19 -40.10
CA SER A 185 28.88 8.53 -41.50
C SER A 185 29.54 7.53 -42.45
N THR A 186 29.21 7.59 -43.75
CA THR A 186 29.72 6.64 -44.76
C THR A 186 31.24 6.59 -44.85
N ASP A 187 31.92 7.67 -44.48
CA ASP A 187 33.36 7.85 -44.63
C ASP A 187 34.09 8.06 -43.28
N ARG A 188 33.37 7.95 -42.14
CA ARG A 188 33.91 8.30 -40.82
C ARG A 188 33.20 7.57 -39.68
N ASP A 189 33.98 6.87 -38.85
CA ASP A 189 33.53 6.36 -37.53
C ASP A 189 33.38 7.51 -36.52
N ALA A 190 32.66 7.26 -35.43
CA ALA A 190 32.56 8.22 -34.32
C ALA A 190 33.96 8.59 -33.79
N GLY A 191 34.17 9.89 -33.56
CA GLY A 191 35.37 10.41 -32.91
C GLY A 191 35.38 10.12 -31.41
N ASP A 192 36.55 10.19 -30.79
CA ASP A 192 36.67 10.10 -29.33
C ASP A 192 36.42 11.46 -28.65
N TRP A 193 36.30 11.45 -27.33
CA TRP A 193 36.10 12.65 -26.51
C TRP A 193 37.16 13.74 -26.77
N ALA A 194 38.42 13.35 -27.00
CA ALA A 194 39.50 14.29 -27.28
C ALA A 194 39.27 15.03 -28.60
N CYS A 195 38.78 14.33 -29.63
CA CYS A 195 38.38 14.93 -30.89
C CYS A 195 37.20 15.91 -30.71
N ALA A 196 36.20 15.56 -29.90
CA ALA A 196 35.04 16.41 -29.62
C ALA A 196 35.41 17.74 -28.95
N ILE A 197 36.33 17.72 -27.98
CA ILE A 197 36.81 18.92 -27.30
C ILE A 197 37.72 19.76 -28.20
N ALA A 198 38.68 19.14 -28.89
CA ALA A 198 39.62 19.87 -29.74
C ALA A 198 38.92 20.56 -30.93
N SER A 199 37.97 19.87 -31.57
CA SER A 199 37.18 20.44 -32.67
C SER A 199 36.21 21.51 -32.17
N GLY A 200 35.50 21.27 -31.06
CA GLY A 200 34.62 22.27 -30.45
C GLY A 200 35.36 23.56 -30.08
N ALA A 201 36.55 23.46 -29.49
CA ALA A 201 37.39 24.61 -29.18
C ALA A 201 37.85 25.38 -30.44
N SER A 202 38.25 24.67 -31.49
CA SER A 202 38.63 25.29 -32.78
C SER A 202 37.45 26.03 -33.40
N TYR A 203 36.26 25.43 -33.45
CA TYR A 203 35.06 26.10 -33.95
C TYR A 203 34.73 27.37 -33.17
N VAL A 204 34.77 27.33 -31.83
CA VAL A 204 34.48 28.51 -31.00
C VAL A 204 35.47 29.65 -31.23
N LYS A 205 36.74 29.33 -31.47
CA LYS A 205 37.83 30.31 -31.65
C LYS A 205 37.95 30.86 -33.07
N GLU A 206 37.70 30.02 -34.07
CA GLU A 206 38.01 30.31 -35.48
C GLU A 206 36.79 30.66 -36.33
N TRP A 207 35.57 30.29 -35.91
CA TRP A 207 34.34 30.55 -36.66
C TRP A 207 33.56 31.73 -36.08
N ASP A 208 32.75 32.37 -36.94
CA ASP A 208 31.86 33.44 -36.51
C ASP A 208 30.72 32.84 -35.67
N TRP A 209 30.46 33.40 -34.48
CA TRP A 209 29.29 33.04 -33.69
C TRP A 209 28.01 33.45 -34.42
N ASP A 210 26.99 32.57 -34.42
CA ASP A 210 25.69 32.84 -35.04
C ASP A 210 24.62 33.08 -33.96
N VAL A 211 24.25 32.03 -33.22
CA VAL A 211 23.28 32.11 -32.11
C VAL A 211 23.69 31.15 -30.99
N CYS A 212 23.79 31.66 -29.76
CA CYS A 212 23.96 30.90 -28.53
C CYS A 212 22.67 30.97 -27.71
N VAL A 213 22.08 29.83 -27.36
CA VAL A 213 20.83 29.73 -26.58
C VAL A 213 21.13 29.16 -25.19
N ASP A 214 20.64 29.83 -24.16
CA ASP A 214 20.78 29.43 -22.75
C ASP A 214 19.73 28.40 -22.36
N VAL A 215 19.89 27.18 -22.87
CA VAL A 215 18.93 26.09 -22.67
C VAL A 215 18.80 25.73 -21.18
N GLY A 216 19.91 25.68 -20.45
CA GLY A 216 19.93 25.45 -19.01
C GLY A 216 19.12 26.47 -18.23
N GLY A 217 19.31 27.76 -18.51
CA GLY A 217 18.58 28.86 -17.86
C GLY A 217 17.09 28.85 -18.19
N ILE A 218 16.73 28.67 -19.46
CA ILE A 218 15.33 28.57 -19.90
C ILE A 218 14.62 27.42 -19.17
N ARG A 219 15.26 26.25 -19.09
CA ARG A 219 14.67 25.07 -18.44
C ARG A 219 14.69 25.12 -16.91
N ALA A 220 15.59 25.90 -16.32
CA ALA A 220 15.60 26.13 -14.87
C ALA A 220 14.46 27.07 -14.42
N GLN A 221 14.00 27.99 -15.29
CA GLN A 221 12.97 28.99 -14.96
C GLN A 221 11.55 28.58 -15.33
N GLN A 222 11.37 27.58 -16.20
CA GLN A 222 10.04 27.08 -16.59
C GLN A 222 9.57 25.97 -15.63
N ASP A 223 8.38 26.15 -15.03
CA ASP A 223 7.68 25.10 -14.26
C ASP A 223 7.02 24.12 -15.25
N ASN A 224 7.72 23.03 -15.58
CA ASN A 224 7.25 22.02 -16.54
C ASN A 224 6.72 20.75 -15.85
N SER A 225 6.09 20.90 -14.68
CA SER A 225 5.41 19.78 -14.00
C SER A 225 4.18 19.26 -14.77
N SER A 226 3.69 19.97 -15.80
CA SER A 226 2.42 19.66 -16.49
C SER A 226 2.50 19.22 -17.95
N GLU A 227 3.66 19.27 -18.62
CA GLU A 227 3.76 18.85 -20.04
C GLU A 227 5.00 17.99 -20.29
N LEU A 228 4.84 16.69 -20.01
CA LEU A 228 5.71 15.64 -20.50
C LEU A 228 5.07 15.08 -21.77
N PRO A 229 5.70 15.10 -22.96
CA PRO A 229 5.13 14.41 -24.10
C PRO A 229 4.95 12.94 -23.80
N THR A 230 3.77 12.47 -24.14
CA THR A 230 3.39 11.06 -24.14
C THR A 230 4.32 10.34 -25.10
N LEU A 231 5.14 9.41 -24.58
CA LEU A 231 5.79 8.41 -25.43
C LEU A 231 4.69 7.77 -26.28
N ALA A 232 4.90 7.69 -27.59
CA ALA A 232 3.86 7.34 -28.57
C ALA A 232 3.40 5.87 -28.54
N ARG A 233 3.56 5.17 -27.41
CA ARG A 233 2.89 3.91 -27.08
C ARG A 233 2.58 3.89 -25.58
N THR A 234 1.46 3.27 -25.23
CA THR A 234 0.94 2.92 -23.89
C THR A 234 0.19 4.01 -23.10
N GLU A 235 -1.12 3.77 -22.96
CA GLU A 235 -1.94 4.25 -21.85
C GLU A 235 -1.27 3.89 -20.52
N LYS A 236 -1.30 4.79 -19.53
CA LYS A 236 -0.65 4.54 -18.22
C LYS A 236 -1.41 3.43 -17.49
N VAL A 237 -0.79 2.24 -17.35
CA VAL A 237 -1.29 1.12 -16.52
C VAL A 237 -1.61 1.56 -15.09
N LEU A 238 -0.83 2.48 -14.53
CA LEU A 238 -1.09 3.07 -13.21
C LEU A 238 -1.66 4.49 -13.33
N ALA A 239 -2.70 4.79 -12.56
CA ALA A 239 -3.24 6.13 -12.46
C ALA A 239 -2.27 7.07 -11.71
N PRO A 240 -2.04 8.31 -12.15
CA PRO A 240 -1.05 9.19 -11.53
C PRO A 240 -1.42 9.57 -10.09
N GLY A 241 -0.43 9.93 -9.27
CA GLY A 241 -0.66 10.25 -7.85
C GLY A 241 -1.68 11.37 -7.65
N TYR A 242 -1.47 12.50 -8.35
CA TYR A 242 -2.43 13.59 -8.45
C TYR A 242 -3.14 13.59 -9.80
N LEU A 243 -4.42 13.93 -9.79
CA LEU A 243 -5.30 14.05 -10.95
C LEU A 243 -5.54 15.54 -11.25
N PRO A 244 -5.70 15.92 -12.54
CA PRO A 244 -6.14 17.26 -12.87
C PRO A 244 -7.55 17.51 -12.31
N LEU A 245 -7.78 18.72 -11.79
CA LEU A 245 -9.10 19.14 -11.32
C LEU A 245 -10.01 19.39 -12.54
N PRO A 246 -11.19 18.74 -12.65
CA PRO A 246 -12.15 19.03 -13.72
C PRO A 246 -12.68 20.47 -13.66
N ASP A 247 -12.90 21.09 -14.82
CA ASP A 247 -13.40 22.47 -14.95
C ASP A 247 -14.79 22.68 -14.30
N ASP A 248 -15.60 21.63 -14.24
CA ASP A 248 -16.98 21.60 -13.74
C ASP A 248 -17.12 20.99 -12.33
N SER A 249 -16.01 20.86 -11.59
CA SER A 249 -15.99 20.27 -10.25
C SER A 249 -16.94 20.96 -9.28
N THR A 250 -17.74 20.18 -8.55
CA THR A 250 -18.47 20.73 -7.39
C THR A 250 -17.47 21.06 -6.27
N PRO A 251 -17.78 22.03 -5.39
CA PRO A 251 -16.91 22.41 -4.29
C PRO A 251 -16.60 21.23 -3.36
N LEU A 252 -17.54 20.29 -3.16
CA LEU A 252 -17.28 19.07 -2.41
C LEU A 252 -16.33 18.13 -3.16
N GLN A 253 -16.42 18.04 -4.49
CA GLN A 253 -15.46 17.29 -5.31
C GLN A 253 -14.05 17.88 -5.25
N MET A 254 -13.90 19.20 -5.14
CA MET A 254 -12.58 19.86 -4.96
C MET A 254 -11.85 19.40 -3.68
N ILE A 255 -12.56 18.85 -2.70
CA ILE A 255 -11.99 18.32 -1.46
C ILE A 255 -11.32 16.96 -1.66
N GLN A 256 -11.63 16.25 -2.76
CA GLN A 256 -11.06 14.94 -3.03
C GLN A 256 -9.53 14.99 -3.00
N THR A 257 -8.95 13.98 -2.34
CA THR A 257 -7.54 13.97 -1.93
C THR A 257 -6.57 14.05 -3.11
N ARG A 258 -6.93 13.48 -4.26
CA ARG A 258 -6.06 13.38 -5.43
C ARG A 258 -6.12 14.58 -6.37
N TYR A 259 -6.99 15.57 -6.16
CA TYR A 259 -6.96 16.81 -6.98
C TYR A 259 -5.94 17.85 -6.50
N GLY A 260 -5.32 17.66 -5.34
CA GLY A 260 -4.22 18.53 -4.90
C GLY A 260 -4.61 19.97 -4.55
N VAL A 261 -5.90 20.32 -4.46
CA VAL A 261 -6.38 21.70 -4.17
C VAL A 261 -5.78 22.25 -2.87
N VAL A 262 -5.73 21.42 -1.83
CA VAL A 262 -5.01 21.71 -0.59
C VAL A 262 -3.60 21.12 -0.69
N PRO A 263 -2.51 21.89 -0.58
CA PRO A 263 -1.15 21.35 -0.58
C PRO A 263 -0.93 20.28 0.50
N PHE A 264 0.01 19.35 0.28
CA PHE A 264 0.37 18.36 1.29
C PHE A 264 1.01 19.02 2.52
N CYS A 265 0.45 18.74 3.69
CA CYS A 265 1.02 19.14 4.97
C CYS A 265 1.93 18.01 5.48
N SER A 266 3.24 18.26 5.53
CA SER A 266 4.23 17.27 5.98
C SER A 266 3.98 16.80 7.41
N ARG A 267 4.36 15.55 7.68
CA ARG A 267 4.16 14.85 8.96
C ARG A 267 5.25 13.81 9.20
N PRO A 268 5.53 13.42 10.45
CA PRO A 268 6.66 12.54 10.79
C PRO A 268 6.67 11.21 10.01
N GLU A 269 5.50 10.59 9.86
CA GLU A 269 5.34 9.28 9.21
C GLU A 269 5.71 9.32 7.72
N TYR A 270 5.55 10.48 7.08
CA TYR A 270 5.97 10.67 5.69
C TYR A 270 7.48 10.55 5.51
N ARG A 271 8.26 11.02 6.49
CA ARG A 271 9.72 10.92 6.46
C ARG A 271 10.15 9.45 6.49
N GLU A 272 9.56 8.67 7.40
CA GLU A 272 9.83 7.23 7.52
C GLU A 272 9.47 6.48 6.23
N LEU A 273 8.31 6.79 5.63
CA LEU A 273 7.89 6.19 4.36
C LEU A 273 8.85 6.53 3.21
N LYS A 274 9.29 7.78 3.12
CA LYS A 274 10.26 8.23 2.10
C LYS A 274 11.63 7.57 2.29
N GLU A 275 12.10 7.48 3.53
CA GLU A 275 13.34 6.78 3.88
C GLU A 275 13.27 5.28 3.59
N TRP A 276 12.15 4.63 3.88
CA TRP A 276 11.91 3.22 3.52
C TRP A 276 11.96 3.01 2.01
N THR A 277 11.34 3.92 1.25
CA THR A 277 11.28 3.83 -0.21
C THR A 277 12.69 3.90 -0.83
N VAL A 278 13.47 4.92 -0.44
CA VAL A 278 14.78 5.23 -1.04
C VAL A 278 15.92 4.42 -0.41
N GLY A 279 15.76 3.96 0.84
CA GLY A 279 16.76 3.27 1.67
C GLY A 279 17.11 1.85 1.24
N THR A 280 17.29 1.60 -0.06
CA THR A 280 17.85 0.36 -0.60
C THR A 280 19.28 0.19 -0.07
N ALA A 281 19.46 -0.82 0.78
CA ALA A 281 20.78 -1.19 1.28
C ALA A 281 21.69 -1.56 0.09
N LYS A 282 22.71 -0.74 -0.15
CA LYS A 282 23.85 -1.01 -1.04
C LYS A 282 24.67 -2.18 -0.47
N SER A 283 24.12 -3.40 -0.52
CA SER A 283 24.85 -4.63 -0.23
C SER A 283 25.10 -5.36 -1.55
N PRO A 284 26.35 -5.47 -2.01
CA PRO A 284 26.65 -6.15 -3.27
C PRO A 284 26.29 -7.65 -3.14
N GLY A 285 25.32 -8.10 -3.93
CA GLY A 285 24.95 -9.51 -4.07
C GLY A 285 23.51 -9.91 -3.70
N ARG A 286 22.64 -8.98 -3.27
CA ARG A 286 21.23 -9.32 -2.96
C ARG A 286 20.36 -9.31 -4.23
N LYS A 287 19.46 -10.31 -4.36
CA LYS A 287 18.39 -10.33 -5.38
C LYS A 287 17.54 -9.05 -5.27
N PRO A 288 17.02 -8.54 -6.39
CA PRO A 288 16.14 -7.38 -6.38
C PRO A 288 14.90 -7.62 -5.50
N ASP A 289 14.49 -6.59 -4.78
CA ASP A 289 13.63 -6.67 -3.60
C ASP A 289 12.28 -5.99 -3.89
N VAL A 290 11.22 -6.80 -3.90
CA VAL A 290 9.83 -6.33 -3.79
C VAL A 290 9.55 -6.08 -2.31
N SER A 291 9.41 -4.80 -1.94
CA SER A 291 9.13 -4.40 -0.57
C SER A 291 7.73 -3.79 -0.47
N VAL A 292 7.01 -4.11 0.60
CA VAL A 292 5.64 -3.64 0.83
C VAL A 292 5.58 -2.75 2.08
N ALA A 293 4.91 -1.62 1.97
CA ALA A 293 4.52 -0.77 3.09
C ALA A 293 2.99 -0.78 3.26
N VAL A 294 2.50 -0.86 4.49
CA VAL A 294 1.08 -0.78 4.84
C VAL A 294 0.86 0.46 5.68
N LEU A 295 0.02 1.37 5.18
CA LEU A 295 -0.37 2.60 5.85
C LEU A 295 -1.78 2.47 6.41
N THR A 296 -1.93 2.52 7.73
CA THR A 296 -3.22 2.34 8.41
C THR A 296 -3.73 3.61 9.08
N GLY A 297 -5.01 3.62 9.47
CA GLY A 297 -5.63 4.68 10.26
C GLY A 297 -7.06 4.96 9.86
N ALA A 298 -7.81 5.68 10.70
CA ALA A 298 -9.23 5.94 10.48
C ALA A 298 -9.55 6.68 9.14
N GLY A 299 -10.83 6.72 8.78
CA GLY A 299 -11.31 7.52 7.66
C GLY A 299 -11.03 9.01 7.87
N GLY A 300 -10.38 9.67 6.90
CA GLY A 300 -10.07 11.10 6.94
C GLY A 300 -8.69 11.48 7.51
N THR A 301 -7.82 10.52 7.86
CA THR A 301 -6.48 10.79 8.43
C THR A 301 -5.43 11.22 7.40
N GLY A 302 -5.68 11.02 6.11
CA GLY A 302 -4.80 11.45 5.02
C GLY A 302 -3.92 10.37 4.38
N LYS A 303 -4.26 9.08 4.52
CA LYS A 303 -3.53 7.95 3.88
C LYS A 303 -3.36 8.11 2.36
N THR A 304 -4.48 8.19 1.63
CA THR A 304 -4.48 8.40 0.16
C THR A 304 -3.71 9.65 -0.24
N ARG A 305 -3.80 10.72 0.57
CA ARG A 305 -3.09 11.98 0.33
C ARG A 305 -1.57 11.81 0.48
N MET A 306 -1.13 11.06 1.48
CA MET A 306 0.29 10.75 1.70
C MET A 306 0.85 9.89 0.57
N ALA A 307 0.10 8.87 0.14
CA ALA A 307 0.50 8.01 -0.97
C ALA A 307 0.57 8.79 -2.31
N ALA A 308 -0.38 9.69 -2.58
CA ALA A 308 -0.35 10.58 -3.73
C ALA A 308 0.87 11.51 -3.73
N GLN A 309 1.21 12.08 -2.56
CA GLN A 309 2.43 12.89 -2.43
C GLN A 309 3.70 12.07 -2.68
N LEU A 310 3.76 10.83 -2.18
CA LEU A 310 4.92 9.96 -2.42
C LEU A 310 5.08 9.65 -3.91
N CYS A 311 4.00 9.33 -4.63
CA CYS A 311 4.03 9.15 -6.09
C CYS A 311 4.61 10.40 -6.78
N HIS A 312 4.10 11.58 -6.44
CA HIS A 312 4.59 12.83 -7.01
C HIS A 312 6.08 13.07 -6.74
N ASP A 313 6.52 12.93 -5.48
CA ASP A 313 7.92 13.13 -5.08
C ASP A 313 8.87 12.17 -5.80
N LEU A 314 8.47 10.91 -6.02
CA LEU A 314 9.29 9.90 -6.69
C LEU A 314 9.22 9.99 -8.22
N GLU A 315 8.10 10.40 -8.79
CA GLU A 315 7.99 10.68 -10.24
C GLU A 315 8.96 11.79 -10.66
N VAL A 316 9.15 12.81 -9.81
CA VAL A 316 10.18 13.86 -9.98
C VAL A 316 11.61 13.28 -9.94
N LEU A 317 11.81 12.18 -9.21
CA LEU A 317 13.10 11.46 -9.15
C LEU A 317 13.25 10.40 -10.26
N GLY A 318 12.34 10.35 -11.23
CA GLY A 318 12.40 9.45 -12.38
C GLY A 318 11.84 8.04 -12.13
N TRP A 319 11.14 7.81 -11.02
CA TRP A 319 10.45 6.53 -10.78
C TRP A 319 9.18 6.43 -11.62
N TYR A 320 8.84 5.21 -12.04
CA TYR A 320 7.49 4.93 -12.54
C TYR A 320 6.57 4.73 -11.35
N THR A 321 5.59 5.62 -11.17
CA THR A 321 4.71 5.60 -10.00
C THR A 321 3.24 5.72 -10.36
N GLY A 322 2.38 5.13 -9.54
CA GLY A 322 0.96 5.38 -9.62
C GLY A 322 0.09 4.44 -8.79
N PHE A 323 -1.20 4.70 -8.83
CA PHE A 323 -2.25 3.92 -8.17
C PHE A 323 -2.74 2.82 -9.09
N VAL A 324 -2.93 1.63 -8.54
CA VAL A 324 -3.70 0.58 -9.21
C VAL A 324 -5.13 1.11 -9.40
N PRO A 325 -5.70 1.04 -10.62
CA PRO A 325 -7.09 1.44 -10.84
C PRO A 325 -8.02 0.63 -9.94
N ALA A 326 -9.00 1.28 -9.32
CA ALA A 326 -9.86 0.61 -8.35
C ALA A 326 -10.69 -0.49 -9.03
N LYS A 327 -10.74 -1.68 -8.43
CA LYS A 327 -11.64 -2.82 -8.76
C LYS A 327 -11.49 -3.45 -10.14
N SER A 328 -10.53 -3.04 -10.96
CA SER A 328 -10.15 -3.80 -12.16
C SER A 328 -9.07 -4.82 -11.81
N VAL A 329 -9.28 -6.06 -12.26
CA VAL A 329 -8.20 -7.05 -12.32
C VAL A 329 -7.19 -6.49 -13.33
N MET A 330 -5.94 -6.30 -12.92
CA MET A 330 -4.91 -5.97 -13.90
C MET A 330 -4.77 -7.12 -14.89
N GLU A 331 -4.86 -6.81 -16.18
CA GLU A 331 -4.74 -7.80 -17.23
C GLU A 331 -3.29 -8.34 -17.30
N ASN A 332 -3.11 -9.53 -17.87
CA ASN A 332 -1.80 -10.19 -17.87
C ASN A 332 -0.73 -9.39 -18.64
N ASP A 333 -1.13 -8.67 -19.67
CA ASP A 333 -0.33 -7.76 -20.47
C ASP A 333 0.04 -6.48 -19.70
N GLU A 334 -0.85 -5.94 -18.86
CA GLU A 334 -0.52 -4.85 -17.93
C GLU A 334 0.52 -5.29 -16.90
N LEU A 335 0.34 -6.48 -16.31
CA LEU A 335 1.30 -7.07 -15.38
C LEU A 335 2.65 -7.37 -16.04
N ALA A 336 2.64 -7.87 -17.29
CA ALA A 336 3.86 -8.11 -18.05
C ALA A 336 4.61 -6.81 -18.34
N TYR A 337 3.88 -5.77 -18.75
CA TYR A 337 4.44 -4.43 -18.94
C TYR A 337 5.09 -3.91 -17.65
N LEU A 338 4.37 -3.97 -16.52
CA LEU A 338 4.91 -3.58 -15.23
C LEU A 338 6.09 -4.46 -14.79
N ALA A 339 6.21 -5.70 -15.25
CA ALA A 339 7.36 -6.58 -14.96
C ALA A 339 8.58 -6.27 -15.84
N GLU A 340 8.37 -5.78 -17.06
CA GLU A 340 9.44 -5.42 -18.01
C GLU A 340 10.05 -4.04 -17.77
N LEU A 341 9.35 -3.14 -17.05
CA LEU A 341 9.88 -1.81 -16.72
C LEU A 341 11.25 -1.89 -16.03
N THR A 342 12.21 -1.07 -16.46
CA THR A 342 13.56 -1.11 -15.88
C THR A 342 13.87 0.05 -14.96
N THR A 343 12.95 1.01 -14.85
CA THR A 343 12.96 2.03 -13.81
C THR A 343 12.57 1.42 -12.46
N GLU A 344 12.93 2.09 -11.38
CA GLU A 344 12.31 1.87 -10.08
C GLU A 344 10.79 2.07 -10.17
N LEU A 345 10.06 1.25 -9.42
CA LEU A 345 8.61 1.15 -9.50
C LEU A 345 8.00 1.39 -8.13
N LEU A 346 7.06 2.34 -8.05
CA LEU A 346 6.16 2.51 -6.91
C LEU A 346 4.71 2.22 -7.35
N ILE A 347 4.09 1.24 -6.72
CA ILE A 347 2.66 0.96 -6.89
C ILE A 347 1.93 1.31 -5.61
N VAL A 348 0.82 2.05 -5.72
CA VAL A 348 -0.10 2.29 -4.61
C VAL A 348 -1.38 1.48 -4.81
N VAL A 349 -1.76 0.69 -3.82
CA VAL A 349 -3.06 0.02 -3.74
C VAL A 349 -3.84 0.70 -2.61
N ASP A 350 -4.81 1.53 -2.98
CA ASP A 350 -5.67 2.22 -2.02
C ASP A 350 -6.80 1.28 -1.58
N TYR A 351 -7.14 1.24 -0.30
CA TYR A 351 -8.12 0.29 0.27
C TYR A 351 -7.72 -1.17 0.02
N ALA A 352 -6.49 -1.53 0.36
CA ALA A 352 -5.95 -2.88 0.13
C ALA A 352 -6.75 -3.98 0.84
N GLU A 353 -7.42 -3.67 1.95
CA GLU A 353 -8.32 -4.56 2.67
C GLU A 353 -9.64 -4.84 1.93
N GLU A 354 -9.97 -4.04 0.91
CA GLU A 354 -11.12 -4.23 0.01
C GLU A 354 -10.73 -4.91 -1.30
N TYR A 355 -9.42 -5.06 -1.53
CA TYR A 355 -8.87 -5.68 -2.72
C TYR A 355 -8.86 -7.20 -2.56
N ARG A 356 -9.16 -7.95 -3.63
CA ARG A 356 -9.10 -9.41 -3.56
C ARG A 356 -7.64 -9.81 -3.34
N GLN A 357 -7.36 -10.51 -2.23
CA GLN A 357 -6.01 -10.96 -1.87
C GLN A 357 -5.33 -11.67 -3.06
N GLU A 358 -6.06 -12.48 -3.83
CA GLU A 358 -5.57 -13.14 -5.03
C GLU A 358 -4.99 -12.19 -6.09
N GLN A 359 -5.62 -11.02 -6.30
CA GLN A 359 -5.16 -10.03 -7.28
C GLN A 359 -3.87 -9.36 -6.81
N LEU A 360 -3.77 -9.03 -5.52
CA LEU A 360 -2.55 -8.46 -4.95
C LEU A 360 -1.41 -9.49 -4.97
N ALA A 361 -1.73 -10.76 -4.72
CA ALA A 361 -0.79 -11.86 -4.87
C ALA A 361 -0.37 -12.05 -6.33
N ALA A 362 -1.28 -11.97 -7.30
CA ALA A 362 -0.96 -12.03 -8.73
C ALA A 362 -0.01 -10.89 -9.16
N LEU A 363 -0.27 -9.66 -8.69
CA LEU A 363 0.63 -8.52 -8.89
C LEU A 363 2.03 -8.81 -8.32
N LEU A 364 2.12 -9.24 -7.06
CA LEU A 364 3.40 -9.58 -6.42
C LEU A 364 4.13 -10.71 -7.15
N ARG A 365 3.41 -11.76 -7.58
CA ARG A 365 3.94 -12.88 -8.36
C ARG A 365 4.52 -12.42 -9.70
N ALA A 366 3.87 -11.50 -10.39
CA ALA A 366 4.35 -10.94 -11.64
C ALA A 366 5.63 -10.10 -11.44
N LEU A 367 5.70 -9.33 -10.35
CA LEU A 367 6.79 -8.38 -10.10
C LEU A 367 8.02 -9.00 -9.40
N ARG A 368 7.93 -10.23 -8.87
CA ARG A 368 9.01 -10.90 -8.10
C ARG A 368 10.35 -11.03 -8.85
N GLY A 369 10.31 -11.04 -10.18
CA GLY A 369 11.48 -11.22 -11.04
C GLY A 369 12.13 -9.91 -11.51
N ARG A 370 11.53 -8.76 -11.18
CA ARG A 370 12.01 -7.45 -11.62
C ARG A 370 13.42 -7.19 -11.16
N ARG A 371 14.27 -6.66 -12.04
CA ARG A 371 15.67 -6.33 -11.73
C ARG A 371 15.84 -5.03 -10.94
N SER A 372 14.85 -4.14 -11.04
CA SER A 372 14.85 -2.83 -10.40
C SER A 372 13.98 -2.83 -9.14
N PRO A 373 14.29 -2.00 -8.13
CA PRO A 373 13.50 -1.88 -6.91
C PRO A 373 12.01 -1.71 -7.18
N THR A 374 11.21 -2.52 -6.49
CA THR A 374 9.74 -2.44 -6.53
C THR A 374 9.24 -2.13 -5.13
N ARG A 375 8.46 -1.06 -5.00
CA ARG A 375 7.84 -0.60 -3.77
C ARG A 375 6.34 -0.67 -3.95
N ILE A 376 5.66 -1.32 -3.03
CA ILE A 376 4.20 -1.36 -3.01
C ILE A 376 3.73 -0.71 -1.73
N VAL A 377 2.86 0.29 -1.84
CA VAL A 377 2.22 0.96 -0.71
C VAL A 377 0.76 0.56 -0.69
N LEU A 378 0.36 -0.16 0.34
CA LEU A 378 -1.01 -0.53 0.64
C LEU A 378 -1.58 0.50 1.62
N THR A 379 -2.72 1.09 1.33
CA THR A 379 -3.46 1.87 2.33
C THR A 379 -4.61 1.04 2.87
N ALA A 380 -4.86 1.11 4.17
CA ALA A 380 -5.99 0.43 4.80
C ALA A 380 -6.54 1.19 6.00
N ARG A 381 -7.76 0.91 6.44
CA ARG A 381 -8.34 1.48 7.67
C ARG A 381 -7.74 0.86 8.94
N GLY A 382 -7.41 -0.42 8.87
CA GLY A 382 -6.78 -1.20 9.92
C GLY A 382 -5.98 -2.35 9.33
N ILE A 383 -5.17 -3.02 10.15
CA ILE A 383 -4.33 -4.13 9.69
C ILE A 383 -4.88 -5.51 10.06
N ASP A 384 -5.83 -5.59 10.99
CA ASP A 384 -6.46 -6.79 11.58
C ASP A 384 -5.65 -8.09 11.39
N SER A 385 -6.29 -9.24 11.10
CA SER A 385 -5.57 -10.48 10.76
C SER A 385 -5.24 -10.57 9.27
N TRP A 386 -5.91 -9.80 8.41
CA TRP A 386 -5.84 -9.98 6.96
C TRP A 386 -4.44 -9.80 6.38
N TRP A 387 -3.63 -8.91 6.95
CA TRP A 387 -2.26 -8.70 6.47
C TRP A 387 -1.33 -9.84 6.89
N GLU A 388 -1.54 -10.41 8.08
CA GLU A 388 -0.80 -11.58 8.54
C GLU A 388 -1.16 -12.78 7.68
N ASP A 389 -2.46 -13.05 7.51
CA ASP A 389 -2.99 -14.14 6.68
C ASP A 389 -2.48 -14.02 5.22
N PHE A 390 -2.55 -12.81 4.64
CA PHE A 390 -2.07 -12.56 3.29
C PHE A 390 -0.56 -12.77 3.16
N ARG A 391 0.22 -12.41 4.17
CA ARG A 391 1.68 -12.64 4.15
C ARG A 391 2.02 -14.12 4.30
N GLU A 392 1.34 -14.85 5.17
CA GLU A 392 1.49 -16.30 5.29
C GLU A 392 1.18 -17.00 3.96
N GLU A 393 0.13 -16.54 3.24
CA GLU A 393 -0.19 -17.04 1.91
C GLU A 393 0.96 -16.79 0.90
N LEU A 394 1.48 -15.56 0.86
CA LEU A 394 2.62 -15.21 -0.02
C LEU A 394 3.88 -16.05 0.29
N GLU A 395 4.15 -16.33 1.57
CA GLU A 395 5.25 -17.19 2.00
C GLU A 395 5.04 -18.64 1.57
N SER A 396 3.81 -19.15 1.71
CA SER A 396 3.45 -20.50 1.26
C SER A 396 3.67 -20.67 -0.26
N ASP A 397 3.53 -19.58 -1.01
CA ASP A 397 3.79 -19.48 -2.44
C ASP A 397 5.27 -19.24 -2.81
N GLY A 398 6.16 -19.14 -1.81
CA GLY A 398 7.59 -18.92 -1.98
C GLY A 398 7.97 -17.49 -2.40
N ILE A 399 7.11 -16.50 -2.10
CA ILE A 399 7.37 -15.08 -2.41
C ILE A 399 8.02 -14.42 -1.19
N GLN A 400 9.34 -14.23 -1.25
CA GLN A 400 10.08 -13.52 -0.20
C GLN A 400 9.99 -12.00 -0.41
N LEU A 401 9.16 -11.33 0.39
CA LEU A 401 9.16 -9.88 0.49
C LEU A 401 10.43 -9.41 1.20
N GLY A 402 11.00 -8.26 0.80
CA GLY A 402 12.06 -7.66 1.59
C GLY A 402 11.55 -6.80 2.73
N ARG A 403 12.14 -5.62 2.94
CA ARG A 403 11.87 -4.82 4.14
C ARG A 403 10.41 -4.35 4.14
N GLY A 404 9.60 -4.93 5.02
CA GLY A 404 8.25 -4.43 5.29
C GLY A 404 8.25 -3.12 6.09
N LEU A 405 7.22 -2.31 5.92
CA LEU A 405 6.91 -1.17 6.78
C LEU A 405 5.42 -1.19 7.11
N VAL A 406 5.05 -1.25 8.39
CA VAL A 406 3.67 -1.02 8.82
C VAL A 406 3.64 0.28 9.59
N LYS A 407 2.73 1.19 9.22
CA LYS A 407 2.61 2.48 9.88
C LYS A 407 1.17 2.95 10.02
N GLU A 408 0.75 3.14 11.27
CA GLU A 408 -0.49 3.85 11.57
C GLU A 408 -0.26 5.37 11.52
N LEU A 409 -1.13 6.09 10.81
CA LEU A 409 -1.08 7.54 10.68
C LEU A 409 -1.82 8.19 11.85
N GLU A 410 -1.17 9.16 12.51
CA GLU A 410 -1.87 10.04 13.44
C GLU A 410 -3.08 10.74 12.77
N PRO A 411 -4.16 11.03 13.52
CA PRO A 411 -5.38 11.57 12.92
C PRO A 411 -5.23 12.93 12.24
N ARG A 412 -4.30 13.78 12.71
CA ARG A 412 -4.13 15.15 12.23
C ARG A 412 -2.64 15.49 12.09
N PRO A 413 -2.20 16.04 10.94
CA PRO A 413 -0.92 16.76 10.86
C PRO A 413 -1.04 18.11 11.59
N ASP A 414 -0.07 19.02 11.43
CA ASP A 414 -0.16 20.38 12.00
C ASP A 414 -1.52 21.04 11.64
N PRO A 415 -2.44 21.19 12.60
CA PRO A 415 -3.82 21.54 12.30
C PRO A 415 -3.95 23.01 11.89
N VAL A 416 -3.06 23.87 12.38
CA VAL A 416 -3.06 25.30 12.07
C VAL A 416 -2.51 25.52 10.67
N LEU A 417 -1.41 24.84 10.33
CA LEU A 417 -0.82 24.90 9.00
C LEU A 417 -1.78 24.35 7.95
N LEU A 418 -2.35 23.16 8.20
CA LEU A 418 -3.30 22.52 7.29
C LEU A 418 -4.53 23.40 7.06
N TYR A 419 -5.12 23.97 8.12
CA TYR A 419 -6.28 24.85 7.98
C TYR A 419 -5.98 26.07 7.10
N ARG A 420 -4.84 26.75 7.33
CA ARG A 420 -4.43 27.91 6.53
C ARG A 420 -4.20 27.55 5.07
N GLN A 421 -3.51 26.44 4.82
CA GLN A 421 -3.27 25.93 3.47
C GLN A 421 -4.58 25.58 2.77
N ALA A 422 -5.53 24.97 3.49
CA ALA A 422 -6.84 24.62 2.95
C ALA A 422 -7.66 25.86 2.59
N VAL A 423 -7.78 26.85 3.49
CA VAL A 423 -8.51 28.11 3.20
C VAL A 423 -7.92 28.81 1.96
N ARG A 424 -6.59 28.92 1.87
CA ARG A 424 -5.92 29.52 0.71
C ARG A 424 -6.13 28.72 -0.57
N GLY A 425 -5.99 27.40 -0.50
CA GLY A 425 -6.19 26.50 -1.64
C GLY A 425 -7.60 26.61 -2.21
N PHE A 426 -8.61 26.51 -1.36
CA PHE A 426 -10.00 26.65 -1.78
C PHE A 426 -10.32 28.07 -2.26
N SER A 427 -9.86 29.12 -1.58
CA SER A 427 -10.15 30.50 -2.00
C SER A 427 -9.50 30.84 -3.34
N LYS A 428 -8.30 30.33 -3.61
CA LYS A 428 -7.66 30.45 -4.93
C LYS A 428 -8.48 29.78 -6.03
N VAL A 429 -9.00 28.57 -5.79
CA VAL A 429 -9.77 27.81 -6.79
C VAL A 429 -11.19 28.35 -6.97
N ILE A 430 -11.87 28.72 -5.89
CA ILE A 430 -13.29 29.13 -5.90
C ILE A 430 -13.43 30.63 -6.18
N ASN A 431 -12.62 31.47 -5.52
CA ASN A 431 -12.75 32.93 -5.56
C ASN A 431 -11.68 33.61 -6.43
N GLY A 432 -10.66 32.89 -6.88
CA GLY A 432 -9.55 33.43 -7.69
C GLY A 432 -8.59 34.35 -6.92
N VAL A 433 -8.73 34.50 -5.60
CA VAL A 433 -7.97 35.45 -4.77
C VAL A 433 -7.50 34.77 -3.48
N ASN A 434 -6.30 35.11 -3.01
CA ASN A 434 -5.82 34.67 -1.70
C ASN A 434 -6.34 35.60 -0.59
N PRO A 435 -6.95 35.07 0.48
CA PRO A 435 -7.44 35.91 1.57
C PRO A 435 -6.25 36.53 2.33
N PRO A 436 -6.31 37.83 2.67
CA PRO A 436 -5.22 38.53 3.33
C PRO A 436 -5.03 38.07 4.79
N GLU A 437 -6.09 37.64 5.48
CA GLU A 437 -6.05 37.12 6.84
C GLU A 437 -6.94 35.86 6.98
N VAL A 438 -6.43 34.83 7.66
CA VAL A 438 -7.15 33.58 7.91
C VAL A 438 -7.35 33.42 9.41
N VAL A 439 -8.61 33.52 9.85
CA VAL A 439 -9.00 33.32 11.25
C VAL A 439 -9.00 31.82 11.57
N ILE A 440 -8.22 31.40 12.56
CA ILE A 440 -8.12 29.98 12.94
C ILE A 440 -9.25 29.66 13.94
N PRO A 441 -10.06 28.62 13.70
CA PRO A 441 -11.10 28.22 14.64
C PRO A 441 -10.50 27.66 15.94
N GLU A 442 -11.18 27.87 17.07
CA GLU A 442 -10.76 27.34 18.38
C GLU A 442 -10.67 25.81 18.41
N ARG A 443 -11.45 25.12 17.56
CA ARG A 443 -11.42 23.66 17.38
C ARG A 443 -11.43 23.32 15.90
N ALA A 444 -10.27 22.90 15.39
CA ALA A 444 -10.08 22.60 13.96
C ALA A 444 -10.74 21.28 13.47
N GLY A 445 -11.26 20.42 14.36
CA GLY A 445 -11.87 19.12 13.98
C GLY A 445 -10.94 17.93 14.15
N ASP A 446 -11.48 16.69 14.17
CA ASP A 446 -10.81 15.52 14.76
C ASP A 446 -9.82 14.76 13.86
N THR A 447 -9.94 14.95 12.56
CA THR A 447 -9.13 14.34 11.51
C THR A 447 -8.63 15.41 10.54
N ALA A 448 -7.65 15.07 9.69
CA ALA A 448 -7.22 15.96 8.61
C ALA A 448 -8.40 16.38 7.70
N LEU A 449 -9.34 15.46 7.43
CA LEU A 449 -10.55 15.77 6.67
C LEU A 449 -11.46 16.79 7.39
N ASP A 450 -11.66 16.66 8.70
CA ASP A 450 -12.52 17.60 9.45
C ASP A 450 -11.96 19.03 9.37
N ILE A 451 -10.63 19.17 9.46
CA ILE A 451 -9.93 20.46 9.31
C ILE A 451 -10.15 21.03 7.91
N VAL A 452 -10.00 20.21 6.87
CA VAL A 452 -10.20 20.62 5.48
C VAL A 452 -11.66 21.00 5.21
N LEU A 453 -12.63 20.27 5.76
CA LEU A 453 -14.06 20.58 5.61
C LEU A 453 -14.44 21.88 6.33
N GLN A 454 -13.89 22.13 7.53
CA GLN A 454 -14.09 23.41 8.22
C GLN A 454 -13.49 24.59 7.44
N ALA A 455 -12.29 24.40 6.88
CA ALA A 455 -11.65 25.42 6.04
C ALA A 455 -12.47 25.69 4.76
N TRP A 456 -13.02 24.64 4.14
CA TRP A 456 -13.90 24.77 2.99
C TRP A 456 -15.18 25.53 3.33
N LEU A 457 -15.84 25.23 4.45
CA LEU A 457 -17.01 25.98 4.92
C LEU A 457 -16.69 27.46 5.12
N ALA A 458 -15.52 27.79 5.67
CA ALA A 458 -15.12 29.20 5.85
C ALA A 458 -14.94 29.97 4.53
N VAL A 459 -14.73 29.28 3.41
CA VAL A 459 -14.60 29.89 2.07
C VAL A 459 -15.96 29.98 1.36
N VAL A 460 -16.85 29.02 1.58
CA VAL A 460 -18.14 28.91 0.86
C VAL A 460 -19.30 29.61 1.57
N ASP A 461 -19.26 29.75 2.91
CA ASP A 461 -20.34 30.27 3.76
C ASP A 461 -20.34 31.81 3.92
N ASP A 462 -19.74 32.57 2.99
CA ASP A 462 -19.61 34.05 3.07
C ASP A 462 -20.81 34.82 2.46
N ASP A 463 -21.68 34.14 1.68
CA ASP A 463 -22.94 34.71 1.17
C ASP A 463 -24.13 34.24 2.02
N GLY A 464 -24.54 35.12 2.94
CA GLY A 464 -25.58 34.85 3.94
C GLY A 464 -26.87 34.22 3.41
N MET A 465 -27.11 32.96 3.78
CA MET A 465 -28.45 32.36 3.79
C MET A 465 -29.18 32.77 5.07
N GLN A 466 -30.16 33.66 4.91
CA GLN A 466 -31.02 34.16 5.99
C GLN A 466 -31.98 33.09 6.54
N ASP A 467 -32.01 33.03 7.87
CA ASP A 467 -33.08 32.61 8.79
C ASP A 467 -33.45 31.10 8.95
N PRO A 468 -33.10 30.46 10.10
CA PRO A 468 -33.41 29.05 10.42
C PRO A 468 -34.88 28.73 10.75
N GLN A 469 -35.84 29.63 10.48
CA GLN A 469 -37.20 29.52 11.03
C GLN A 469 -38.25 28.90 10.10
N SER A 470 -38.00 28.75 8.79
CA SER A 470 -39.03 28.28 7.84
C SER A 470 -39.12 26.77 7.61
N GLU A 471 -38.18 25.94 8.13
CA GLU A 471 -38.22 24.47 7.92
C GLU A 471 -38.11 23.64 9.21
N ARG A 472 -38.40 24.23 10.38
CA ARG A 472 -38.51 23.53 11.69
C ARG A 472 -39.62 22.46 11.77
N SER A 473 -40.35 22.23 10.69
CA SER A 473 -41.42 21.24 10.60
C SER A 473 -40.95 19.89 10.02
N VAL A 474 -39.81 19.81 9.33
CA VAL A 474 -39.28 18.53 8.77
C VAL A 474 -38.31 17.83 9.74
N GLU A 475 -37.62 18.59 10.61
CA GLU A 475 -36.74 18.06 11.66
C GLU A 475 -37.47 17.27 12.78
N ARG A 476 -38.82 17.20 12.78
CA ARG A 476 -39.56 16.45 13.80
C ARG A 476 -39.56 14.93 13.61
N GLY A 477 -39.10 14.42 12.46
CA GLY A 477 -38.94 12.98 12.20
C GLY A 477 -37.60 12.40 12.63
N ALA A 478 -36.57 13.23 12.82
CA ALA A 478 -35.22 12.84 13.25
C ALA A 478 -34.84 13.64 14.49
N LYS A 479 -35.56 13.42 15.61
CA LYS A 479 -35.34 14.21 16.82
C LYS A 479 -34.15 13.70 17.64
N SER A 480 -33.10 14.51 17.63
CA SER A 480 -32.61 15.17 18.84
C SER A 480 -32.33 14.29 20.07
N ALA A 481 -31.33 13.41 19.97
CA ALA A 481 -30.57 12.94 21.13
C ALA A 481 -29.04 13.13 21.01
N ARG A 482 -28.51 13.57 19.86
CA ARG A 482 -27.09 14.00 19.70
C ARG A 482 -26.90 15.50 19.39
N ALA A 483 -27.95 16.30 19.53
CA ALA A 483 -27.83 17.76 19.45
C ALA A 483 -27.27 18.33 20.77
N SER A 484 -25.96 18.19 20.99
CA SER A 484 -25.27 18.83 22.12
C SER A 484 -23.79 19.13 21.84
N ASN A 485 -23.44 19.49 20.59
CA ASN A 485 -22.31 20.38 20.29
C ASN A 485 -22.34 20.78 18.80
N PRO A 486 -22.50 22.07 18.42
CA PRO A 486 -22.34 22.49 17.02
C PRO A 486 -20.94 22.25 16.45
N ASN A 487 -19.96 21.95 17.33
CA ASN A 487 -18.60 21.57 16.96
C ASN A 487 -18.38 20.04 16.93
N ALA A 488 -19.43 19.23 16.99
CA ALA A 488 -19.32 17.77 16.79
C ALA A 488 -19.15 17.42 15.30
N ARG A 489 -18.43 16.33 15.02
CA ARG A 489 -18.16 15.83 13.66
C ARG A 489 -19.43 15.62 12.83
N ASP A 490 -20.44 14.98 13.41
CA ASP A 490 -21.74 14.74 12.76
C ASP A 490 -22.39 16.06 12.31
N SER A 491 -22.30 17.11 13.16
CA SER A 491 -22.84 18.44 12.85
C SER A 491 -22.08 19.12 11.70
N LEU A 492 -20.76 18.94 11.63
CA LEU A 492 -19.94 19.41 10.52
C LEU A 492 -20.36 18.75 9.22
N TYR A 493 -20.49 17.42 9.20
CA TYR A 493 -20.88 16.67 8.00
C TYR A 493 -22.30 17.02 7.54
N ASP A 494 -23.25 17.20 8.47
CA ASP A 494 -24.60 17.65 8.13
C ASP A 494 -24.64 19.05 7.54
N ARG A 495 -23.75 19.97 7.97
CA ARG A 495 -23.63 21.30 7.35
C ARG A 495 -23.09 21.20 5.93
N VAL A 496 -22.04 20.41 5.72
CA VAL A 496 -21.44 20.18 4.40
C VAL A 496 -22.47 19.60 3.44
N LEU A 497 -23.15 18.53 3.84
CA LEU A 497 -24.20 17.88 3.04
C LEU A 497 -25.34 18.85 2.71
N ARG A 498 -25.80 19.67 3.66
CA ARG A 498 -26.87 20.65 3.42
C ARG A 498 -26.49 21.66 2.34
N LEU A 499 -25.28 22.23 2.40
CA LEU A 499 -24.81 23.16 1.37
C LEU A 499 -24.70 22.49 0.00
N GLU A 500 -24.17 21.27 -0.04
CA GLU A 500 -24.02 20.50 -1.29
C GLU A 500 -25.38 20.19 -1.92
N PHE A 501 -26.35 19.65 -1.16
CA PHE A 501 -27.68 19.36 -1.71
C PHE A 501 -28.47 20.61 -2.08
N ASN A 502 -28.29 21.74 -1.37
CA ASN A 502 -28.90 23.00 -1.78
C ASN A 502 -28.37 23.46 -3.14
N ARG A 503 -27.08 23.26 -3.40
CA ARG A 503 -26.50 23.49 -4.73
C ARG A 503 -27.03 22.51 -5.76
N TRP A 504 -27.21 21.23 -5.44
CA TRP A 504 -27.77 20.27 -6.39
C TRP A 504 -29.15 20.70 -6.91
N ARG A 505 -29.94 21.38 -6.09
CA ARG A 505 -31.25 21.92 -6.50
C ARG A 505 -31.18 23.10 -7.47
N THR A 506 -30.00 23.65 -7.77
CA THR A 506 -29.83 24.63 -8.84
C THR A 506 -29.83 23.98 -10.23
N PHE A 507 -29.63 22.66 -10.31
CA PHE A 507 -29.75 21.92 -11.57
C PHE A 507 -31.23 21.72 -11.92
N PRO A 508 -31.65 22.05 -13.16
CA PRO A 508 -33.05 21.93 -13.58
C PRO A 508 -33.66 20.55 -13.36
N GLU A 509 -32.87 19.49 -13.50
CA GLU A 509 -33.27 18.09 -13.34
C GLU A 509 -33.68 17.76 -11.90
N LEU A 510 -33.12 18.49 -10.92
CA LEU A 510 -33.24 18.21 -9.49
C LEU A 510 -34.07 19.23 -8.70
N GLN A 511 -34.48 20.34 -9.32
CA GLN A 511 -35.14 21.47 -8.66
C GLN A 511 -36.40 21.07 -7.87
N ASP A 512 -37.21 20.18 -8.45
CA ASP A 512 -38.49 19.70 -7.91
C ASP A 512 -38.37 18.44 -7.03
N ILE A 513 -37.15 17.97 -6.74
CA ILE A 513 -36.92 16.80 -5.90
C ILE A 513 -36.76 17.25 -4.45
N SER A 514 -37.43 16.57 -3.53
CA SER A 514 -37.31 16.85 -2.10
C SER A 514 -35.91 16.52 -1.59
N LEU A 515 -35.44 17.24 -0.55
CA LEU A 515 -34.14 16.99 0.07
C LEU A 515 -34.04 15.55 0.61
N ILE A 516 -35.14 15.00 1.12
CA ILE A 516 -35.21 13.61 1.61
C ILE A 516 -34.90 12.63 0.47
N HIS A 517 -35.51 12.83 -0.71
CA HIS A 517 -35.26 11.96 -1.85
C HIS A 517 -33.85 12.13 -2.43
N LEU A 518 -33.31 13.35 -2.47
CA LEU A 518 -31.91 13.58 -2.90
C LEU A 518 -30.91 12.88 -1.97
N ARG A 519 -31.12 12.97 -0.65
CA ARG A 519 -30.33 12.25 0.35
C ARG A 519 -30.41 10.75 0.16
N ARG A 520 -31.61 10.22 -0.08
CA ARG A 520 -31.82 8.78 -0.32
C ARG A 520 -31.11 8.32 -1.60
N ILE A 521 -31.19 9.08 -2.69
CA ILE A 521 -30.46 8.79 -3.94
C ILE A 521 -28.95 8.74 -3.69
N ALA A 522 -28.40 9.78 -3.09
CA ALA A 522 -26.96 9.85 -2.82
C ALA A 522 -26.50 8.75 -1.86
N ALA A 523 -27.28 8.44 -0.81
CA ALA A 523 -27.00 7.34 0.11
C ALA A 523 -27.02 5.98 -0.61
N THR A 524 -28.04 5.70 -1.43
CA THR A 524 -28.15 4.46 -2.20
C THR A 524 -26.98 4.28 -3.18
N LEU A 525 -26.65 5.31 -3.96
CA LEU A 525 -25.55 5.25 -4.91
C LEU A 525 -24.21 5.08 -4.19
N SER A 526 -24.01 5.76 -3.04
CA SER A 526 -22.78 5.62 -2.26
C SER A 526 -22.68 4.30 -1.49
N LEU A 527 -23.82 3.65 -1.20
CA LEU A 527 -23.87 2.32 -0.57
C LEU A 527 -23.52 1.21 -1.57
N LEU A 528 -24.08 1.29 -2.78
CA LEU A 528 -23.89 0.25 -3.80
C LEU A 528 -22.69 0.50 -4.71
N VAL A 529 -22.20 1.75 -4.77
CA VAL A 529 -21.08 2.22 -5.61
C VAL A 529 -21.16 1.67 -7.03
N PRO A 530 -22.25 1.93 -7.78
CA PRO A 530 -22.43 1.42 -9.12
C PRO A 530 -21.48 2.09 -10.12
N ASP A 531 -21.20 1.41 -11.23
CA ASP A 531 -20.58 2.04 -12.40
C ASP A 531 -21.57 3.00 -13.07
N ALA A 532 -21.07 3.97 -13.85
CA ALA A 532 -21.90 4.96 -14.55
C ALA A 532 -23.06 4.32 -15.36
N GLY A 533 -22.81 3.18 -16.02
CA GLY A 533 -23.83 2.45 -16.79
C GLY A 533 -24.92 1.77 -15.94
N GLN A 534 -24.69 1.60 -14.64
CA GLN A 534 -25.57 0.88 -13.70
C GLN A 534 -26.45 1.83 -12.87
N VAL A 535 -26.20 3.15 -12.91
CA VAL A 535 -26.91 4.13 -12.07
C VAL A 535 -28.41 4.13 -12.36
N ASP A 536 -28.83 4.09 -13.62
CA ASP A 536 -30.27 4.06 -13.97
C ASP A 536 -30.98 2.83 -13.38
N ASP A 537 -30.32 1.66 -13.40
CA ASP A 537 -30.85 0.43 -12.81
C ASP A 537 -30.99 0.54 -11.28
N VAL A 538 -29.98 1.09 -10.60
CA VAL A 538 -30.03 1.30 -9.16
C VAL A 538 -31.15 2.26 -8.79
N LEU A 539 -31.30 3.37 -9.53
CA LEU A 539 -32.38 4.32 -9.32
C LEU A 539 -33.75 3.70 -9.58
N PHE A 540 -33.89 2.78 -10.54
CA PHE A 540 -35.17 2.09 -10.82
C PHE A 540 -35.71 1.29 -9.62
N ARG A 541 -34.83 0.85 -8.70
CA ARG A 541 -35.23 0.11 -7.50
C ARG A 541 -35.97 0.98 -6.49
N LEU A 542 -35.68 2.29 -6.47
CA LEU A 542 -36.39 3.26 -5.66
C LEU A 542 -37.82 3.46 -6.18
N LEU A 543 -38.81 3.30 -5.30
CA LEU A 543 -40.24 3.36 -5.64
C LEU A 543 -40.62 4.68 -6.31
N GLU A 544 -39.98 5.79 -5.91
CA GLU A 544 -40.21 7.13 -6.41
C GLU A 544 -39.76 7.30 -7.88
N TRP A 545 -38.87 6.44 -8.37
CA TRP A 545 -38.19 6.56 -9.67
C TRP A 545 -38.55 5.46 -10.68
N ARG A 546 -39.27 4.43 -10.23
CA ARG A 546 -39.59 3.24 -11.02
C ARG A 546 -40.28 3.57 -12.34
N ASN A 547 -41.19 4.55 -12.35
CA ASN A 547 -42.07 4.86 -13.48
C ASN A 547 -41.64 6.10 -14.30
N GLU A 548 -40.57 6.81 -13.93
CA GLU A 548 -40.14 8.06 -14.57
C GLU A 548 -38.93 7.89 -15.49
N HIS A 549 -38.98 6.98 -16.47
CA HIS A 549 -37.81 6.58 -17.27
C HIS A 549 -36.97 7.74 -17.81
N LEU A 550 -37.57 8.71 -18.54
CA LEU A 550 -36.81 9.81 -19.15
C LEU A 550 -36.15 10.73 -18.11
N ARG A 551 -36.80 10.95 -16.97
CA ARG A 551 -36.28 11.80 -15.90
C ARG A 551 -35.20 11.06 -15.11
N ARG A 552 -35.42 9.78 -14.83
CA ARG A 552 -34.43 8.91 -14.18
C ARG A 552 -33.14 8.83 -14.98
N SER A 553 -33.20 8.62 -16.30
CA SER A 553 -31.98 8.52 -17.12
C SER A 553 -31.19 9.84 -17.17
N ARG A 554 -31.87 11.00 -17.19
CA ARG A 554 -31.20 12.31 -17.08
C ARG A 554 -30.55 12.53 -15.73
N VAL A 555 -31.22 12.11 -14.65
CA VAL A 555 -30.64 12.16 -13.30
C VAL A 555 -29.46 11.20 -13.19
N ALA A 556 -29.55 10.00 -13.75
CA ALA A 556 -28.45 9.03 -13.77
C ALA A 556 -27.22 9.59 -14.50
N GLU A 557 -27.42 10.22 -15.65
CA GLU A 557 -26.37 10.92 -16.40
C GLU A 557 -25.73 12.02 -15.54
N LEU A 558 -26.54 12.93 -14.98
CA LEU A 558 -26.05 14.03 -14.13
C LEU A 558 -25.27 13.54 -12.90
N MET A 559 -25.73 12.47 -12.25
CA MET A 559 -25.02 11.85 -11.12
C MET A 559 -23.67 11.28 -11.57
N SER A 560 -23.62 10.61 -12.72
CA SER A 560 -22.43 9.91 -13.21
C SER A 560 -21.37 10.87 -13.76
N THR A 561 -21.78 11.94 -14.43
CA THR A 561 -20.86 12.86 -15.13
C THR A 561 -20.41 14.01 -14.25
N THR A 562 -21.29 14.52 -13.38
CA THR A 562 -21.09 15.83 -12.74
C THR A 562 -21.13 15.76 -11.23
N LEU A 563 -22.15 15.15 -10.60
CA LEU A 563 -22.35 15.30 -9.14
C LEU A 563 -21.61 14.27 -8.28
N LEU A 564 -21.59 13.00 -8.71
CA LEU A 564 -21.07 11.87 -7.93
C LEU A 564 -19.93 11.13 -8.64
N ARG A 565 -19.29 11.78 -9.61
CA ARG A 565 -18.14 11.25 -10.33
C ARG A 565 -16.97 10.98 -9.38
N SER A 566 -16.51 9.73 -9.36
CA SER A 566 -15.31 9.32 -8.63
C SER A 566 -14.02 9.61 -9.43
N ALA A 567 -12.93 9.85 -8.70
CA ALA A 567 -11.61 10.15 -9.23
C ALA A 567 -10.93 8.89 -9.81
N GLY A 568 -11.15 8.64 -11.11
CA GLY A 568 -10.32 7.75 -11.92
C GLY A 568 -10.77 6.29 -12.08
N ASP A 569 -11.94 5.90 -11.59
CA ASP A 569 -12.45 4.51 -11.68
C ASP A 569 -13.86 4.38 -12.31
N GLY A 570 -14.47 5.49 -12.74
CA GLY A 570 -15.80 5.47 -13.39
C GLY A 570 -16.97 5.10 -12.47
N THR A 571 -16.70 4.91 -11.17
CA THR A 571 -17.72 4.59 -10.16
C THR A 571 -18.47 5.85 -9.73
N VAL A 572 -19.70 5.65 -9.25
CA VAL A 572 -20.59 6.73 -8.86
C VAL A 572 -20.86 6.65 -7.35
N SER A 573 -20.28 7.58 -6.60
CA SER A 573 -20.41 7.64 -5.14
C SER A 573 -20.13 9.05 -4.62
N LEU A 574 -20.75 9.41 -3.50
CA LEU A 574 -20.41 10.64 -2.80
C LEU A 574 -19.01 10.51 -2.20
N ARG A 575 -18.18 11.53 -2.40
CA ARG A 575 -16.84 11.63 -1.80
C ARG A 575 -16.73 12.95 -1.04
N PRO A 576 -15.94 13.03 0.04
CA PRO A 576 -15.11 11.96 0.62
C PRO A 576 -15.91 10.89 1.38
N ASP A 577 -15.37 9.66 1.45
CA ASP A 577 -16.07 8.50 2.02
C ASP A 577 -16.61 8.72 3.43
N PRO A 578 -15.90 9.40 4.35
CA PRO A 578 -16.46 9.63 5.67
C PRO A 578 -17.76 10.46 5.65
N VAL A 579 -17.91 11.38 4.70
CA VAL A 579 -19.14 12.16 4.52
C VAL A 579 -20.26 11.30 3.94
N ALA A 580 -19.93 10.39 3.02
CA ALA A 580 -20.88 9.44 2.43
C ALA A 580 -21.36 8.39 3.43
N GLU A 581 -20.47 7.82 4.24
CA GLU A 581 -20.78 6.89 5.33
C GLU A 581 -21.71 7.54 6.35
N HIS A 582 -21.44 8.79 6.75
CA HIS A 582 -22.34 9.55 7.61
C HIS A 582 -23.73 9.72 6.98
N LEU A 583 -23.79 10.06 5.70
CA LEU A 583 -25.06 10.17 4.98
C LEU A 583 -25.81 8.82 4.97
N ILE A 584 -25.14 7.71 4.69
CA ILE A 584 -25.70 6.35 4.67
C ILE A 584 -26.28 5.99 6.04
N LEU A 585 -25.53 6.18 7.12
CA LEU A 585 -26.02 5.89 8.47
C LEU A 585 -27.17 6.82 8.86
N SER A 586 -27.14 8.09 8.44
CA SER A 586 -28.23 9.03 8.71
C SER A 586 -29.54 8.70 7.97
N VAL A 587 -29.45 7.98 6.84
CA VAL A 587 -30.62 7.60 6.02
C VAL A 587 -31.12 6.20 6.39
N PHE A 588 -30.23 5.22 6.53
CA PHE A 588 -30.59 3.81 6.72
C PHE A 588 -30.32 3.28 8.14
N GLY A 589 -29.52 3.96 8.96
CA GLY A 589 -29.11 3.44 10.27
C GLY A 589 -30.18 3.50 11.36
N ASP A 590 -31.08 4.48 11.28
CA ASP A 590 -32.22 4.64 12.21
C ASP A 590 -33.50 3.99 11.68
N ASP A 591 -33.63 3.84 10.36
CA ASP A 591 -34.77 3.21 9.69
C ASP A 591 -34.28 2.20 8.62
N PRO A 592 -33.79 1.01 9.04
CA PRO A 592 -33.19 0.04 8.14
C PRO A 592 -34.14 -0.47 7.05
N ASP A 593 -35.46 -0.47 7.29
CA ASP A 593 -36.48 -0.89 6.33
C ASP A 593 -36.38 -0.13 5.00
N GLN A 594 -35.84 1.10 5.00
CA GLN A 594 -35.63 1.88 3.78
C GLN A 594 -34.60 1.27 2.82
N VAL A 595 -33.71 0.40 3.31
CA VAL A 595 -32.67 -0.26 2.50
C VAL A 595 -33.24 -1.41 1.67
N ASP A 596 -34.34 -2.03 2.10
CA ASP A 596 -34.93 -3.22 1.47
C ASP A 596 -35.25 -2.99 -0.01
N ALA A 597 -35.68 -1.77 -0.34
CA ALA A 597 -36.03 -1.39 -1.69
C ALA A 597 -34.82 -1.32 -2.65
N VAL A 598 -33.59 -1.26 -2.14
CA VAL A 598 -32.37 -1.04 -2.95
C VAL A 598 -31.39 -2.21 -2.91
N LEU A 599 -31.60 -3.20 -2.05
CA LEU A 599 -30.73 -4.37 -1.94
C LEU A 599 -30.55 -5.08 -3.29
N PRO A 600 -29.32 -5.53 -3.61
CA PRO A 600 -29.09 -6.31 -4.82
C PRO A 600 -29.78 -7.68 -4.70
N GLY A 601 -30.45 -8.10 -5.77
CA GLY A 601 -30.99 -9.46 -5.88
C GLY A 601 -29.90 -10.52 -5.95
N ASP A 602 -30.28 -11.80 -5.84
CA ASP A 602 -29.33 -12.91 -5.92
C ASP A 602 -28.74 -13.02 -7.34
N PRO A 603 -27.39 -12.96 -7.50
CA PRO A 603 -26.74 -13.24 -8.77
C PRO A 603 -27.11 -14.59 -9.39
N LEU A 604 -27.46 -15.58 -8.57
CA LEU A 604 -27.86 -16.92 -9.00
C LEU A 604 -29.31 -16.99 -9.50
N ASP A 605 -30.14 -16.01 -9.17
CA ASP A 605 -31.53 -15.90 -9.65
C ASP A 605 -31.64 -15.17 -10.99
N VAL A 606 -30.52 -14.71 -11.56
CA VAL A 606 -30.52 -14.02 -12.86
C VAL A 606 -30.98 -15.00 -13.96
N PRO A 607 -32.06 -14.69 -14.71
CA PRO A 607 -32.60 -15.62 -15.69
C PRO A 607 -31.58 -16.06 -16.74
N GLY A 608 -31.39 -17.38 -16.86
CA GLY A 608 -30.47 -18.00 -17.80
C GLY A 608 -29.02 -18.13 -17.30
N ILE A 609 -28.70 -17.74 -16.06
CA ILE A 609 -27.32 -17.81 -15.54
C ILE A 609 -26.81 -19.25 -15.36
N SER A 610 -27.71 -20.20 -15.11
CA SER A 610 -27.39 -21.62 -14.97
C SER A 610 -27.23 -22.34 -16.32
N GLU A 611 -27.47 -21.67 -17.44
CA GLU A 611 -27.31 -22.26 -18.78
C GLU A 611 -25.83 -22.23 -19.18
N PRO A 612 -25.26 -23.33 -19.72
CA PRO A 612 -23.85 -23.37 -20.10
C PRO A 612 -23.47 -22.37 -21.20
N ASP A 613 -24.45 -21.91 -21.99
CA ASP A 613 -24.30 -20.88 -23.03
C ASP A 613 -24.94 -19.54 -22.60
N ALA A 614 -24.94 -19.23 -21.30
CA ALA A 614 -25.51 -17.98 -20.76
C ALA A 614 -25.02 -16.77 -21.54
N SER A 615 -25.95 -15.87 -21.90
CA SER A 615 -25.60 -14.69 -22.68
C SER A 615 -24.63 -13.78 -21.90
N GLU A 616 -23.75 -13.07 -22.62
CA GLU A 616 -22.82 -12.11 -22.01
C GLU A 616 -23.56 -11.07 -21.15
N ALA A 617 -24.75 -10.64 -21.57
CA ALA A 617 -25.60 -9.73 -20.80
C ALA A 617 -26.10 -10.34 -19.48
N THR A 618 -26.44 -11.64 -19.49
CA THR A 618 -26.85 -12.40 -18.30
C THR A 618 -25.70 -12.49 -17.29
N VAL A 619 -24.51 -12.86 -17.75
CA VAL A 619 -23.31 -12.96 -16.91
C VAL A 619 -22.93 -11.58 -16.35
N THR A 620 -22.93 -10.55 -17.19
CA THR A 620 -22.67 -9.16 -16.78
C THR A 620 -23.64 -8.71 -15.69
N ARG A 621 -24.93 -9.07 -15.81
CA ARG A 621 -25.93 -8.75 -14.79
C ARG A 621 -25.68 -9.46 -13.46
N ALA A 622 -25.31 -10.73 -13.48
CA ALA A 622 -24.99 -11.48 -12.28
C ALA A 622 -23.73 -10.91 -11.58
N LEU A 623 -22.67 -10.64 -12.35
CA LEU A 623 -21.45 -10.00 -11.84
C LEU A 623 -21.72 -8.62 -11.23
N MET A 624 -22.57 -7.81 -11.88
CA MET A 624 -23.01 -6.52 -11.35
C MET A 624 -23.67 -6.66 -9.98
N LEU A 625 -24.61 -7.60 -9.81
CA LEU A 625 -25.30 -7.82 -8.54
C LEU A 625 -24.33 -8.28 -7.44
N GLY A 626 -23.41 -9.19 -7.78
CA GLY A 626 -22.37 -9.65 -6.85
C GLY A 626 -21.43 -8.51 -6.42
N GLN A 627 -21.03 -7.65 -7.36
CA GLN A 627 -20.19 -6.49 -7.04
C GLN A 627 -20.92 -5.48 -6.13
N GLN A 628 -22.21 -5.25 -6.37
CA GLN A 628 -23.02 -4.38 -5.51
C GLN A 628 -23.21 -4.95 -4.10
N ALA A 629 -23.37 -6.28 -3.97
CA ALA A 629 -23.40 -6.97 -2.68
C ALA A 629 -22.09 -6.77 -1.90
N GLN A 630 -20.96 -6.96 -2.57
CA GLN A 630 -19.64 -6.74 -1.97
C GLN A 630 -19.43 -5.28 -1.55
N ASN A 631 -19.76 -4.32 -2.44
CA ASN A 631 -19.66 -2.89 -2.16
C ASN A 631 -20.49 -2.48 -0.93
N LEU A 632 -21.72 -2.99 -0.84
CA LEU A 632 -22.60 -2.75 0.29
C LEU A 632 -21.96 -3.21 1.60
N SER A 633 -21.42 -4.43 1.62
CA SER A 633 -20.77 -4.99 2.82
C SER A 633 -19.53 -4.20 3.23
N GLN A 634 -18.70 -3.78 2.26
CA GLN A 634 -17.52 -2.94 2.51
C GLN A 634 -17.91 -1.57 3.07
N VAL A 635 -18.88 -0.89 2.46
CA VAL A 635 -19.31 0.45 2.88
C VAL A 635 -19.90 0.44 4.30
N ILE A 636 -20.76 -0.54 4.64
CA ILE A 636 -21.31 -0.66 6.00
C ILE A 636 -20.22 -0.96 7.02
N THR A 637 -19.25 -1.81 6.66
CA THR A 637 -18.10 -2.13 7.53
C THR A 637 -17.25 -0.89 7.80
N ARG A 638 -16.95 -0.09 6.77
CA ARG A 638 -16.28 1.20 6.89
C ARG A 638 -17.04 2.18 7.78
N ALA A 639 -18.37 2.26 7.60
CA ALA A 639 -19.24 3.19 8.32
C ALA A 639 -19.29 2.90 9.85
N ALA A 640 -19.01 1.66 10.27
CA ALA A 640 -18.95 1.28 11.68
C ALA A 640 -17.89 2.08 12.48
N SER A 641 -16.89 2.65 11.82
CA SER A 641 -15.90 3.55 12.44
C SER A 641 -16.48 4.89 12.93
N GLN A 642 -17.66 5.28 12.42
CA GLN A 642 -18.36 6.51 12.80
C GLN A 642 -19.48 6.24 13.79
N ASP A 643 -20.33 5.27 13.48
CA ASP A 643 -21.39 4.82 14.38
C ASP A 643 -21.56 3.29 14.28
N ARG A 644 -20.86 2.59 15.18
CA ARG A 644 -20.86 1.13 15.25
C ARG A 644 -22.25 0.55 15.51
N GLU A 645 -23.07 1.20 16.33
CA GLU A 645 -24.37 0.67 16.72
C GLU A 645 -25.33 0.68 15.53
N SER A 646 -25.40 1.81 14.83
CA SER A 646 -26.21 1.97 13.62
C SER A 646 -25.75 1.05 12.49
N ALA A 647 -24.43 0.90 12.31
CA ALA A 647 -23.87 -0.01 11.31
C ALA A 647 -24.16 -1.49 11.60
N VAL A 648 -24.09 -1.92 12.87
CA VAL A 648 -24.45 -3.29 13.29
C VAL A 648 -25.94 -3.57 13.07
N ARG A 649 -26.82 -2.63 13.45
CA ARG A 649 -28.27 -2.77 13.19
C ARG A 649 -28.55 -2.89 11.69
N LEU A 650 -27.91 -2.06 10.87
CA LEU A 650 -28.07 -2.09 9.43
C LEU A 650 -27.54 -3.41 8.84
N ALA A 651 -26.35 -3.86 9.22
CA ALA A 651 -25.79 -5.14 8.75
C ALA A 651 -26.69 -6.34 9.11
N HIS A 652 -27.23 -6.38 10.33
CA HIS A 652 -28.17 -7.41 10.75
C HIS A 652 -29.45 -7.38 9.91
N HIS A 653 -30.03 -6.20 9.69
CA HIS A 653 -31.24 -6.04 8.89
C HIS A 653 -31.03 -6.49 7.44
N VAL A 654 -29.93 -6.06 6.81
CA VAL A 654 -29.56 -6.46 5.44
C VAL A 654 -29.48 -7.97 5.31
N LEU A 655 -28.73 -8.65 6.19
CA LEU A 655 -28.56 -10.11 6.13
C LEU A 655 -29.86 -10.86 6.43
N LYS A 656 -30.72 -10.31 7.28
CA LYS A 656 -32.03 -10.88 7.57
C LYS A 656 -32.98 -10.75 6.37
N ALA A 657 -32.97 -9.61 5.68
CA ALA A 657 -33.78 -9.36 4.49
C ALA A 657 -33.28 -10.14 3.27
N CYS A 658 -31.96 -10.32 3.15
CA CYS A 658 -31.29 -10.96 2.02
C CYS A 658 -30.21 -11.95 2.50
N PRO A 659 -30.58 -13.16 2.97
CA PRO A 659 -29.62 -14.15 3.45
C PRO A 659 -28.60 -14.62 2.42
N HIS A 660 -28.90 -14.51 1.12
CA HIS A 660 -27.98 -14.87 0.03
C HIS A 660 -26.70 -14.02 0.01
N LEU A 661 -26.69 -12.86 0.70
CA LEU A 661 -25.53 -11.99 0.85
C LEU A 661 -24.50 -12.52 1.86
N TRP A 662 -24.72 -13.70 2.46
CA TRP A 662 -23.83 -14.28 3.47
C TRP A 662 -22.38 -14.40 2.98
N SER A 663 -22.16 -14.72 1.70
CA SER A 663 -20.83 -14.95 1.14
C SER A 663 -20.02 -13.65 1.06
N SER A 664 -20.61 -12.59 0.49
CA SER A 664 -19.99 -11.26 0.47
C SER A 664 -19.79 -10.69 1.87
N ALA A 665 -20.72 -10.94 2.80
CA ALA A 665 -20.58 -10.55 4.20
C ALA A 665 -19.43 -11.29 4.90
N LEU A 666 -19.28 -12.59 4.64
CA LEU A 666 -18.22 -13.42 5.21
C LEU A 666 -16.84 -13.01 4.65
N GLU A 667 -16.74 -12.79 3.34
CA GLU A 667 -15.51 -12.33 2.69
C GLU A 667 -15.02 -11.00 3.30
N VAL A 668 -15.92 -10.02 3.45
CA VAL A 668 -15.58 -8.74 4.09
C VAL A 668 -15.24 -8.92 5.57
N ALA A 669 -15.95 -9.80 6.29
CA ALA A 669 -15.68 -10.02 7.71
C ALA A 669 -14.38 -10.80 7.98
N LEU A 670 -13.95 -11.67 7.06
CA LEU A 670 -12.63 -12.30 7.10
C LEU A 670 -11.52 -11.27 6.90
N ALA A 671 -11.71 -10.34 5.95
CA ALA A 671 -10.71 -9.31 5.66
C ALA A 671 -10.67 -8.17 6.70
N GLN A 672 -11.82 -7.76 7.26
CA GLN A 672 -11.93 -6.50 8.03
C GLN A 672 -12.71 -6.63 9.34
N GLY A 673 -13.21 -7.82 9.66
CA GLY A 673 -14.13 -8.01 10.78
C GLY A 673 -15.39 -7.14 10.67
N GLY A 674 -15.62 -6.33 11.69
CA GLY A 674 -16.69 -5.33 11.67
C GLY A 674 -18.10 -5.88 11.90
N PRO A 675 -19.14 -5.15 11.47
CA PRO A 675 -20.53 -5.41 11.86
C PRO A 675 -21.10 -6.73 11.31
N PHE A 676 -20.58 -7.21 10.17
CA PHE A 676 -21.05 -8.46 9.56
C PHE A 676 -20.65 -9.71 10.32
N ALA A 677 -19.55 -9.69 11.09
CA ALA A 677 -19.19 -10.81 11.96
C ALA A 677 -20.35 -11.14 12.94
N HIS A 678 -20.86 -10.12 13.62
CA HIS A 678 -21.98 -10.31 14.55
C HIS A 678 -23.31 -10.60 13.84
N ALA A 679 -23.56 -9.94 12.70
CA ALA A 679 -24.78 -10.15 11.94
C ALA A 679 -24.88 -11.58 11.37
N LEU A 680 -23.76 -12.15 10.88
CA LEU A 680 -23.69 -13.54 10.42
C LEU A 680 -23.94 -14.52 11.56
N GLU A 681 -23.29 -14.32 12.72
CA GLU A 681 -23.49 -15.17 13.90
C GLU A 681 -24.97 -15.22 14.28
N GLN A 682 -25.63 -14.06 14.41
CA GLN A 682 -27.05 -13.98 14.73
C GLN A 682 -27.95 -14.57 13.65
N LEU A 683 -27.62 -14.40 12.37
CA LEU A 683 -28.39 -14.98 11.27
C LEU A 683 -28.34 -16.51 11.34
N ILE A 684 -27.16 -17.08 11.56
CA ILE A 684 -26.96 -18.53 11.70
C ILE A 684 -27.74 -19.07 12.92
N GLU A 685 -27.62 -18.39 14.07
CA GLU A 685 -28.34 -18.74 15.30
C GLU A 685 -29.88 -18.64 15.16
N SER A 686 -30.37 -17.72 14.33
CA SER A 686 -31.81 -17.55 14.08
C SER A 686 -32.45 -18.75 13.37
N GLY A 687 -31.65 -19.64 12.80
CA GLY A 687 -32.14 -20.81 12.07
C GLY A 687 -32.28 -20.60 10.57
N ALA A 688 -31.71 -19.53 10.01
CA ALA A 688 -31.70 -19.31 8.57
C ALA A 688 -31.06 -20.50 7.81
N GLU A 689 -31.54 -20.78 6.60
CA GLU A 689 -30.96 -21.79 5.72
C GLU A 689 -29.71 -21.20 5.04
N LEU A 690 -28.54 -21.57 5.56
CA LEU A 690 -27.23 -21.15 5.07
C LEU A 690 -26.30 -22.37 4.92
N PRO A 691 -25.31 -22.33 4.01
CA PRO A 691 -24.33 -23.40 3.84
C PRO A 691 -23.33 -23.42 5.01
N CYS A 692 -23.77 -23.91 6.17
CA CYS A 692 -22.99 -23.87 7.42
C CYS A 692 -21.65 -24.63 7.33
N GLU A 693 -21.59 -25.71 6.55
CA GLU A 693 -20.35 -26.46 6.30
C GLU A 693 -19.30 -25.61 5.56
N GLU A 694 -19.74 -24.87 4.54
CA GLU A 694 -18.88 -23.95 3.77
C GLU A 694 -18.41 -22.79 4.64
N ILE A 695 -19.34 -22.18 5.39
CA ILE A 695 -19.04 -21.06 6.31
C ILE A 695 -18.00 -21.47 7.36
N GLN A 696 -18.20 -22.59 8.05
CA GLN A 696 -17.25 -22.99 9.10
C GLN A 696 -15.90 -23.38 8.51
N SER A 697 -15.86 -23.98 7.32
CA SER A 697 -14.61 -24.40 6.68
C SER A 697 -13.81 -23.22 6.14
N ALA A 698 -14.48 -22.15 5.73
CA ALA A 698 -13.83 -20.92 5.27
C ALA A 698 -13.19 -20.09 6.40
N ILE A 699 -13.58 -20.30 7.67
CA ILE A 699 -13.04 -19.54 8.81
C ILE A 699 -11.86 -20.30 9.44
N PRO A 700 -10.63 -19.75 9.45
CA PRO A 700 -9.49 -20.39 10.12
C PRO A 700 -9.74 -20.64 11.62
N LEU A 701 -9.10 -21.68 12.18
CA LEU A 701 -9.07 -21.87 13.64
C LEU A 701 -8.20 -20.77 14.27
N GLY A 702 -8.67 -20.12 15.34
CA GLY A 702 -7.93 -19.02 15.97
C GLY A 702 -8.35 -17.63 15.49
N HIS A 703 -9.29 -17.52 14.53
CA HIS A 703 -9.71 -16.23 14.01
C HIS A 703 -10.36 -15.36 15.09
N SER A 704 -9.74 -14.23 15.39
CA SER A 704 -10.06 -13.41 16.58
C SER A 704 -11.51 -12.90 16.62
N THR A 705 -12.08 -12.55 15.47
CA THR A 705 -13.42 -11.95 15.34
C THR A 705 -14.53 -12.93 14.94
N LEU A 706 -14.21 -14.03 14.26
CA LEU A 706 -15.19 -14.93 13.62
C LEU A 706 -15.34 -16.30 14.31
N ARG A 707 -14.64 -16.54 15.41
CA ARG A 707 -14.80 -17.74 16.24
C ARG A 707 -16.26 -18.05 16.62
N GLY A 708 -17.06 -17.02 16.89
CA GLY A 708 -18.50 -17.15 17.19
C GLY A 708 -19.30 -17.63 15.98
N VAL A 709 -19.08 -17.02 14.81
CA VAL A 709 -19.69 -17.43 13.53
C VAL A 709 -19.35 -18.88 13.20
N ALA A 710 -18.08 -19.26 13.29
CA ALA A 710 -17.64 -20.63 13.00
C ALA A 710 -18.26 -21.65 13.96
N LEU A 711 -18.35 -21.32 15.26
CA LEU A 711 -19.01 -22.17 16.24
C LEU A 711 -20.52 -22.28 15.97
N ALA A 712 -21.20 -21.17 15.70
CA ALA A 712 -22.63 -21.16 15.40
C ALA A 712 -22.93 -21.99 14.15
N ALA A 713 -22.12 -21.85 13.10
CA ALA A 713 -22.24 -22.65 11.88
C ALA A 713 -22.03 -24.14 12.18
N MET A 714 -20.99 -24.49 12.93
CA MET A 714 -20.71 -25.86 13.34
C MET A 714 -21.87 -26.48 14.13
N GLN A 715 -22.49 -25.74 15.06
CA GLN A 715 -23.61 -26.20 15.87
C GLN A 715 -24.93 -26.34 15.09
N ARG A 716 -25.06 -25.66 13.96
CA ARG A 716 -26.25 -25.73 13.08
C ARG A 716 -26.20 -26.89 12.10
N MET A 717 -25.02 -27.43 11.82
CA MET A 717 -24.87 -28.63 11.02
C MET A 717 -25.61 -29.80 11.70
N GLU A 718 -26.27 -30.64 10.91
CA GLU A 718 -26.97 -31.82 11.45
C GLU A 718 -25.95 -32.75 12.11
N ALA A 719 -26.08 -32.94 13.42
CA ALA A 719 -25.21 -33.85 14.15
C ALA A 719 -25.34 -35.26 13.54
N PRO A 720 -24.24 -35.87 13.06
CA PRO A 720 -24.32 -37.17 12.42
C PRO A 720 -24.95 -38.21 13.34
N SER A 721 -25.84 -39.03 12.76
CA SER A 721 -26.53 -40.07 13.51
C SER A 721 -25.53 -41.00 14.20
N GLU A 722 -25.88 -41.55 15.37
CA GLU A 722 -25.07 -42.57 16.06
C GLU A 722 -24.79 -43.82 15.19
N ARG A 723 -25.53 -44.00 14.10
CA ARG A 723 -25.34 -45.11 13.15
C ARG A 723 -24.15 -44.92 12.21
N ASP A 724 -23.58 -43.70 12.13
CA ASP A 724 -22.36 -43.39 11.37
C ASP A 724 -21.27 -42.87 12.33
N PRO A 725 -20.56 -43.78 13.03
CA PRO A 725 -19.58 -43.41 14.05
C PRO A 725 -18.40 -42.61 13.48
N VAL A 726 -18.06 -42.80 12.19
CA VAL A 726 -16.96 -42.08 11.54
C VAL A 726 -17.30 -40.61 11.37
N LYS A 727 -18.45 -40.31 10.74
CA LYS A 727 -18.89 -38.91 10.58
C LYS A 727 -19.12 -38.24 11.92
N ARG A 728 -19.67 -38.98 12.90
CA ARG A 728 -19.86 -38.46 14.26
C ARG A 728 -18.53 -38.10 14.93
N ALA A 729 -17.51 -38.95 14.83
CA ALA A 729 -16.19 -38.68 15.40
C ALA A 729 -15.53 -37.44 14.77
N ILE A 730 -15.61 -37.29 13.44
CA ILE A 730 -15.11 -36.12 12.71
C ILE A 730 -15.84 -34.85 13.17
N TYR A 731 -17.17 -34.88 13.19
CA TYR A 731 -17.99 -33.76 13.64
C TYR A 731 -17.63 -33.33 15.08
N LEU A 732 -17.57 -34.27 16.02
CA LEU A 732 -17.25 -33.95 17.42
C LEU A 732 -15.82 -33.41 17.56
N HIS A 733 -14.86 -33.95 16.81
CA HIS A 733 -13.48 -33.44 16.81
C HIS A 733 -13.41 -31.97 16.38
N HIS A 734 -14.05 -31.61 15.27
CA HIS A 734 -14.09 -30.22 14.81
C HIS A 734 -14.88 -29.32 15.76
N LEU A 735 -16.00 -29.81 16.33
CA LEU A 735 -16.81 -29.06 17.29
C LEU A 735 -16.01 -28.75 18.56
N ALA A 736 -15.24 -29.71 19.08
CA ALA A 736 -14.38 -29.49 20.24
C ALA A 736 -13.33 -28.40 19.96
N ASN A 737 -12.72 -28.41 18.78
CA ASN A 737 -11.77 -27.37 18.38
C ASN A 737 -12.43 -25.99 18.32
N ARG A 738 -13.63 -25.87 17.73
CA ARG A 738 -14.39 -24.61 17.68
C ARG A 738 -14.85 -24.12 19.05
N LEU A 739 -15.25 -25.03 19.95
CA LEU A 739 -15.61 -24.70 21.32
C LEU A 739 -14.41 -24.16 22.12
N SER A 740 -13.24 -24.79 21.97
CA SER A 740 -12.00 -24.32 22.60
C SER A 740 -11.60 -22.94 22.08
N ASP A 741 -11.69 -22.73 20.76
CA ASP A 741 -11.39 -21.44 20.12
C ASP A 741 -12.32 -20.30 20.59
N ALA A 742 -13.59 -20.62 20.84
CA ALA A 742 -14.58 -19.72 21.44
C ALA A 742 -14.40 -19.54 22.96
N GLY A 743 -13.42 -20.18 23.60
CA GLY A 743 -13.17 -20.11 25.04
C GLY A 743 -14.12 -20.93 25.91
N ARG A 744 -14.91 -21.85 25.32
CA ARG A 744 -15.84 -22.75 26.01
C ARG A 744 -15.14 -24.05 26.41
N SER A 745 -14.06 -23.94 27.21
CA SER A 745 -13.12 -25.04 27.48
C SER A 745 -13.74 -26.28 28.13
N VAL A 746 -14.76 -26.11 28.99
CA VAL A 746 -15.45 -27.24 29.64
C VAL A 746 -16.27 -28.05 28.62
N GLU A 747 -17.01 -27.38 27.75
CA GLU A 747 -17.80 -28.04 26.71
C GLU A 747 -16.90 -28.67 25.65
N ALA A 748 -15.80 -27.99 25.30
CA ALA A 748 -14.78 -28.54 24.41
C ALA A 748 -14.21 -29.85 24.94
N LEU A 749 -13.94 -29.92 26.25
CA LEU A 749 -13.45 -31.12 26.92
C LEU A 749 -14.46 -32.28 26.83
N GLU A 750 -15.73 -32.03 27.15
CA GLU A 750 -16.79 -33.05 27.08
C GLU A 750 -16.92 -33.63 25.66
N VAL A 751 -16.97 -32.76 24.65
CA VAL A 751 -17.07 -33.16 23.24
C VAL A 751 -15.82 -33.90 22.77
N ALA A 752 -14.63 -33.46 23.20
CA ALA A 752 -13.37 -34.12 22.86
C ALA A 752 -13.25 -35.52 23.48
N GLN A 753 -13.78 -35.73 24.69
CA GLN A 753 -13.83 -37.06 25.32
C GLN A 753 -14.69 -38.02 24.50
N GLU A 754 -15.85 -37.57 24.02
CA GLU A 754 -16.71 -38.39 23.15
C GLU A 754 -16.01 -38.69 21.81
N ALA A 755 -15.41 -37.68 21.16
CA ALA A 755 -14.67 -37.86 19.91
C ALA A 755 -13.52 -38.88 20.07
N ALA A 756 -12.72 -38.76 21.12
CA ALA A 756 -11.62 -39.69 21.41
C ALA A 756 -12.14 -41.11 21.74
N GLY A 757 -13.30 -41.23 22.38
CA GLY A 757 -13.99 -42.49 22.60
C GLY A 757 -14.33 -43.20 21.28
N LEU A 758 -14.98 -42.49 20.36
CA LEU A 758 -15.35 -43.03 19.04
C LEU A 758 -14.13 -43.38 18.20
N TYR A 759 -13.11 -42.52 18.14
CA TYR A 759 -11.88 -42.84 17.42
C TYR A 759 -11.15 -44.05 18.02
N ARG A 760 -11.27 -44.28 19.34
CA ARG A 760 -10.71 -45.48 19.97
C ARG A 760 -11.42 -46.74 19.48
N GLU A 761 -12.75 -46.72 19.37
CA GLU A 761 -13.53 -47.83 18.79
C GLU A 761 -13.21 -48.06 17.31
N LEU A 762 -13.11 -46.98 16.53
CA LEU A 762 -12.77 -47.03 15.11
C LEU A 762 -11.36 -47.56 14.87
N ALA A 763 -10.37 -47.11 15.64
CA ALA A 763 -9.00 -47.60 15.57
C ALA A 763 -8.89 -49.07 16.02
N LEU A 764 -9.72 -49.54 16.94
CA LEU A 764 -9.80 -50.98 17.28
C LEU A 764 -10.34 -51.81 16.12
N ALA A 765 -11.33 -51.29 15.38
CA ALA A 765 -11.90 -51.96 14.22
C ALA A 765 -11.02 -51.89 12.97
N SER A 766 -10.28 -50.79 12.77
CA SER A 766 -9.43 -50.54 11.60
C SER A 766 -8.23 -49.65 11.96
N PRO A 767 -7.19 -50.23 12.59
CA PRO A 767 -6.04 -49.47 13.08
C PRO A 767 -5.31 -48.68 11.99
N GLU A 768 -5.11 -49.28 10.81
CA GLU A 768 -4.37 -48.67 9.71
C GLU A 768 -5.01 -47.37 9.18
N VAL A 769 -6.33 -47.22 9.37
CA VAL A 769 -7.09 -46.06 8.88
C VAL A 769 -7.20 -44.99 9.96
N TYR A 770 -7.56 -45.36 11.19
CA TYR A 770 -8.01 -44.39 12.20
C TYR A 770 -7.03 -44.13 13.34
N THR A 771 -5.87 -44.81 13.38
CA THR A 771 -4.83 -44.49 14.38
C THR A 771 -4.32 -43.04 14.29
N PRO A 772 -4.13 -42.43 13.08
CA PRO A 772 -3.81 -41.00 12.98
C PRO A 772 -4.88 -40.09 13.60
N ASP A 773 -6.16 -40.35 13.32
CA ASP A 773 -7.26 -39.54 13.84
C ASP A 773 -7.41 -39.68 15.37
N LEU A 774 -7.22 -40.90 15.89
CA LEU A 774 -7.16 -41.15 17.33
C LEU A 774 -6.01 -40.38 17.99
N ALA A 775 -4.81 -40.39 17.38
CA ALA A 775 -3.66 -39.67 17.91
C ALA A 775 -3.92 -38.16 17.96
N ALA A 776 -4.50 -37.58 16.89
CA ALA A 776 -4.87 -36.16 16.84
C ALA A 776 -5.95 -35.81 17.88
N SER A 777 -6.98 -36.65 18.00
CA SER A 777 -8.06 -36.45 18.97
C SER A 777 -7.56 -36.51 20.42
N LEU A 778 -6.69 -37.48 20.75
CA LEU A 778 -6.07 -37.59 22.08
C LEU A 778 -5.15 -36.40 22.37
N ASN A 779 -4.39 -35.92 21.39
CA ASN A 779 -3.53 -34.75 21.57
C ASN A 779 -4.34 -33.49 21.93
N ASN A 780 -5.48 -33.28 21.28
CA ASN A 780 -6.39 -32.17 21.59
C ASN A 780 -7.09 -32.38 22.95
N LEU A 781 -7.52 -33.61 23.24
CA LEU A 781 -8.10 -33.95 24.55
C LEU A 781 -7.11 -33.66 25.70
N ALA A 782 -5.83 -34.02 25.55
CA ALA A 782 -4.81 -33.70 26.55
C ALA A 782 -4.64 -32.18 26.74
N LYS A 783 -4.66 -31.42 25.64
CA LYS A 783 -4.64 -29.94 25.70
C LYS A 783 -5.84 -29.40 26.48
N PHE A 784 -7.05 -29.84 26.17
CA PHE A 784 -8.26 -29.37 26.85
C PHE A 784 -8.32 -29.78 28.33
N LEU A 785 -7.88 -30.99 28.68
CA LEU A 785 -7.72 -31.41 30.07
C LEU A 785 -6.76 -30.49 30.83
N SER A 786 -5.63 -30.13 30.22
CA SER A 786 -4.66 -29.19 30.78
C SER A 786 -5.25 -27.78 30.95
N GLU A 787 -6.05 -27.30 29.99
CA GLU A 787 -6.71 -25.98 30.05
C GLU A 787 -7.73 -25.88 31.20
N VAL A 788 -8.44 -26.98 31.50
CA VAL A 788 -9.41 -27.05 32.60
C VAL A 788 -8.73 -27.38 33.94
N GLY A 789 -7.45 -27.77 33.94
CA GLY A 789 -6.63 -28.00 35.13
C GLY A 789 -6.50 -29.46 35.59
N PHE A 790 -7.02 -30.42 34.81
CA PHE A 790 -6.90 -31.86 35.06
C PHE A 790 -5.51 -32.38 34.63
N SER A 791 -4.47 -31.95 35.34
CA SER A 791 -3.07 -32.12 34.91
C SER A 791 -2.61 -33.59 34.89
N VAL A 792 -3.16 -34.45 35.75
CA VAL A 792 -2.78 -35.88 35.82
C VAL A 792 -3.40 -36.64 34.65
N GLU A 793 -4.69 -36.44 34.41
CA GLU A 793 -5.43 -37.03 33.30
C GLU A 793 -4.89 -36.52 31.95
N ALA A 794 -4.56 -35.24 31.86
CA ALA A 794 -3.93 -34.65 30.69
C ALA A 794 -2.60 -35.33 30.35
N LEU A 795 -1.78 -35.63 31.36
CA LEU A 795 -0.53 -36.36 31.20
C LEU A 795 -0.75 -37.77 30.66
N GLU A 796 -1.69 -38.53 31.24
CA GLU A 796 -2.00 -39.90 30.78
C GLU A 796 -2.45 -39.92 29.31
N VAL A 797 -3.29 -38.96 28.92
CA VAL A 797 -3.76 -38.85 27.53
C VAL A 797 -2.64 -38.37 26.60
N ALA A 798 -1.80 -37.43 27.02
CA ALA A 798 -0.66 -36.96 26.24
C ALA A 798 0.36 -38.09 25.98
N GLN A 799 0.58 -38.97 26.96
CA GLN A 799 1.44 -40.14 26.80
C GLN A 799 0.89 -41.11 25.75
N GLN A 800 -0.43 -41.35 25.74
CA GLN A 800 -1.07 -42.17 24.71
C GLN A 800 -0.92 -41.56 23.32
N ALA A 801 -1.21 -40.26 23.16
CA ALA A 801 -1.08 -39.56 21.88
C ALA A 801 0.36 -39.62 21.34
N ALA A 802 1.35 -39.31 22.19
CA ALA A 802 2.76 -39.38 21.81
C ALA A 802 3.21 -40.81 21.46
N GLY A 803 2.67 -41.83 22.13
CA GLY A 803 2.89 -43.24 21.80
C GLY A 803 2.44 -43.58 20.38
N LEU A 804 1.19 -43.23 20.03
CA LEU A 804 0.65 -43.46 18.69
C LEU A 804 1.42 -42.68 17.62
N TYR A 805 1.75 -41.41 17.87
CA TYR A 805 2.56 -40.64 16.92
C TYR A 805 3.98 -41.19 16.75
N ARG A 806 4.57 -41.83 17.77
CA ARG A 806 5.87 -42.52 17.62
C ARG A 806 5.74 -43.72 16.69
N GLU A 807 4.69 -44.52 16.82
CA GLU A 807 4.43 -45.66 15.93
C GLU A 807 4.20 -45.19 14.48
N LEU A 808 3.38 -44.14 14.30
CA LEU A 808 3.11 -43.54 13.00
C LEU A 808 4.37 -42.94 12.36
N ALA A 809 5.19 -42.22 13.12
CA ALA A 809 6.44 -41.66 12.62
C ALA A 809 7.50 -42.73 12.32
N GLN A 810 7.46 -43.89 12.97
CA GLN A 810 8.32 -45.03 12.59
C GLN A 810 7.89 -45.65 11.26
N ALA A 811 6.58 -45.78 11.03
CA ALA A 811 6.04 -46.31 9.78
C ALA A 811 6.21 -45.33 8.61
N SER A 812 5.94 -44.05 8.85
CA SER A 812 5.96 -42.97 7.85
C SER A 812 6.60 -41.70 8.41
N PRO A 813 7.94 -41.64 8.52
CA PRO A 813 8.65 -40.51 9.15
C PRO A 813 8.33 -39.16 8.51
N ALA A 814 8.30 -39.08 7.19
CA ALA A 814 8.05 -37.83 6.48
C ALA A 814 6.67 -37.24 6.76
N ALA A 815 5.66 -38.09 6.99
CA ALA A 815 4.29 -37.65 7.24
C ALA A 815 4.07 -37.21 8.69
N TYR A 816 4.58 -37.98 9.67
CA TYR A 816 4.16 -37.84 11.07
C TYR A 816 5.23 -37.30 12.03
N THR A 817 6.46 -37.06 11.58
CA THR A 817 7.49 -36.43 12.44
C THR A 817 7.07 -35.03 12.95
N PRO A 818 6.42 -34.16 12.14
CA PRO A 818 5.93 -32.86 12.62
C PRO A 818 4.89 -33.00 13.75
N ASP A 819 3.92 -33.91 13.58
CA ASP A 819 2.87 -34.15 14.57
C ASP A 819 3.43 -34.79 15.85
N LEU A 820 4.36 -35.73 15.72
CA LEU A 820 5.09 -36.30 16.86
C LEU A 820 5.81 -35.20 17.64
N ALA A 821 6.52 -34.30 16.96
CA ALA A 821 7.21 -33.20 17.64
C ALA A 821 6.24 -32.25 18.37
N LEU A 822 5.06 -31.99 17.79
CA LEU A 822 4.01 -31.20 18.46
C LEU A 822 3.46 -31.94 19.69
N SER A 823 3.15 -33.23 19.56
CA SER A 823 2.63 -34.06 20.65
C SER A 823 3.63 -34.21 21.80
N LEU A 824 4.92 -34.40 21.50
CA LEU A 824 5.98 -34.47 22.52
C LEU A 824 6.16 -33.12 23.25
N ASN A 825 5.99 -31.99 22.56
CA ASN A 825 6.02 -30.68 23.22
C ASN A 825 4.86 -30.54 24.22
N ASN A 826 3.65 -30.99 23.85
CA ASN A 826 2.50 -31.02 24.76
C ASN A 826 2.73 -31.98 25.94
N LEU A 827 3.30 -33.16 25.68
CA LEU A 827 3.66 -34.12 26.72
C LEU A 827 4.66 -33.54 27.72
N ALA A 828 5.71 -32.87 27.25
CA ALA A 828 6.70 -32.24 28.11
C ALA A 828 6.08 -31.15 29.02
N SER A 829 5.17 -30.34 28.47
CA SER A 829 4.42 -29.35 29.25
C SER A 829 3.54 -30.00 30.33
N ASN A 830 2.85 -31.10 30.01
CA ASN A 830 2.04 -31.84 30.98
C ASN A 830 2.88 -32.50 32.09
N LEU A 831 4.02 -33.10 31.73
CA LEU A 831 4.99 -33.63 32.70
C LEU A 831 5.47 -32.53 33.66
N SER A 832 5.79 -31.34 33.12
CA SER A 832 6.16 -30.20 33.95
C SER A 832 5.03 -29.72 34.85
N ALA A 833 3.77 -29.73 34.39
CA ALA A 833 2.62 -29.29 35.17
C ALA A 833 2.39 -30.17 36.41
N VAL A 834 2.72 -31.47 36.33
CA VAL A 834 2.68 -32.38 37.49
C VAL A 834 3.99 -32.45 38.28
N GLY A 835 4.99 -31.61 37.94
CA GLY A 835 6.27 -31.53 38.64
C GLY A 835 7.31 -32.59 38.24
N GLN A 836 7.06 -33.36 37.18
CA GLN A 836 7.96 -34.36 36.61
C GLN A 836 8.99 -33.72 35.68
N TYR A 837 9.82 -32.83 36.23
CA TYR A 837 10.76 -32.01 35.44
C TYR A 837 11.86 -32.82 34.74
N GLN A 838 12.27 -33.96 35.31
CA GLN A 838 13.31 -34.81 34.73
C GLN A 838 12.78 -35.55 33.49
N GLU A 839 11.59 -36.15 33.55
CA GLU A 839 10.97 -36.75 32.36
C GLU A 839 10.61 -35.67 31.32
N ALA A 840 10.12 -34.49 31.75
CA ALA A 840 9.84 -33.38 30.85
C ALA A 840 11.09 -32.94 30.08
N LEU A 841 12.25 -32.91 30.73
CA LEU A 841 13.53 -32.61 30.11
C LEU A 841 13.90 -33.64 29.03
N GLU A 842 13.76 -34.94 29.32
CA GLU A 842 14.07 -36.00 28.36
C GLU A 842 13.19 -35.90 27.11
N VAL A 843 11.89 -35.67 27.29
CA VAL A 843 10.94 -35.47 26.18
C VAL A 843 11.26 -34.20 25.41
N ALA A 844 11.58 -33.08 26.07
CA ALA A 844 11.95 -31.84 25.38
C ALA A 844 13.23 -31.98 24.55
N GLN A 845 14.22 -32.77 25.03
CA GLN A 845 15.43 -33.09 24.26
C GLN A 845 15.12 -33.94 23.01
N GLU A 846 14.17 -34.87 23.09
CA GLU A 846 13.64 -35.59 21.92
C GLU A 846 13.00 -34.62 20.93
N THR A 847 12.08 -33.76 21.40
CA THR A 847 11.39 -32.76 20.57
C THR A 847 12.36 -31.83 19.85
N VAL A 848 13.37 -31.28 20.54
CA VAL A 848 14.36 -30.38 19.94
C VAL A 848 15.17 -31.09 18.86
N ARG A 849 15.53 -32.37 19.05
CA ARG A 849 16.22 -33.14 18.00
C ARG A 849 15.37 -33.29 16.74
N LEU A 850 14.08 -33.61 16.89
CA LEU A 850 13.17 -33.73 15.75
C LEU A 850 12.94 -32.38 15.06
N ARG A 851 12.66 -31.32 15.82
CA ARG A 851 12.45 -29.96 15.28
C ARG A 851 13.70 -29.40 14.61
N ARG A 852 14.91 -29.74 15.09
CA ARG A 852 16.16 -29.32 14.45
C ARG A 852 16.33 -30.00 13.09
N ALA A 853 16.10 -31.30 13.00
CA ALA A 853 16.13 -32.02 11.72
C ALA A 853 15.09 -31.46 10.72
N LEU A 854 13.89 -31.14 11.21
CA LEU A 854 12.84 -30.50 10.39
C LEU A 854 13.25 -29.09 9.92
N ALA A 855 13.81 -28.26 10.80
CA ALA A 855 14.26 -26.91 10.46
C ALA A 855 15.50 -26.90 9.56
N GLU A 856 16.34 -27.93 9.59
CA GLU A 856 17.44 -28.09 8.62
C GLU A 856 16.93 -28.39 7.21
N ALA A 857 15.86 -29.18 7.09
CA ALA A 857 15.24 -29.52 5.82
C ALA A 857 14.34 -28.40 5.28
N TRP A 858 13.56 -27.76 6.16
CA TRP A 858 12.59 -26.71 5.83
C TRP A 858 12.67 -25.57 6.87
N PRO A 859 13.69 -24.69 6.76
CA PRO A 859 13.94 -23.65 7.75
C PRO A 859 12.77 -22.70 7.96
N GLU A 860 12.10 -22.30 6.89
CA GLU A 860 11.01 -21.31 6.94
C GLU A 860 9.82 -21.84 7.76
N THR A 861 9.43 -23.10 7.56
CA THR A 861 8.29 -23.71 8.24
C THR A 861 8.56 -24.07 9.71
N TYR A 862 9.76 -24.56 10.04
CA TYR A 862 9.98 -25.23 11.34
C TYR A 862 10.88 -24.48 12.31
N THR A 863 11.52 -23.37 11.90
CA THR A 863 12.32 -22.53 12.82
C THR A 863 11.51 -21.97 13.99
N PRO A 864 10.26 -21.46 13.82
CA PRO A 864 9.45 -21.00 14.95
C PRO A 864 9.16 -22.11 15.97
N GLY A 865 8.79 -23.30 15.48
CA GLY A 865 8.57 -24.48 16.32
C GLY A 865 9.83 -24.92 17.07
N LEU A 866 11.00 -24.88 16.41
CA LEU A 866 12.29 -25.16 17.04
C LEU A 866 12.59 -24.16 18.17
N ALA A 867 12.37 -22.86 17.94
CA ALA A 867 12.57 -21.83 18.96
C ALA A 867 11.67 -22.05 20.18
N THR A 868 10.39 -22.40 19.98
CA THR A 868 9.48 -22.75 21.08
C THR A 868 9.98 -23.96 21.88
N SER A 869 10.38 -25.04 21.21
CA SER A 869 10.89 -26.24 21.88
C SER A 869 12.21 -26.00 22.62
N LEU A 870 13.11 -25.16 22.07
CA LEU A 870 14.34 -24.75 22.75
C LEU A 870 14.05 -23.89 23.99
N GLY A 871 13.05 -23.01 23.94
CA GLY A 871 12.60 -22.24 25.09
C GLY A 871 12.08 -23.12 26.22
N ASN A 872 11.25 -24.12 25.88
CA ASN A 872 10.78 -25.12 26.84
C ASN A 872 11.93 -25.95 27.41
N LEU A 873 12.86 -26.39 26.57
CA LEU A 873 14.07 -27.10 26.99
C LEU A 873 14.89 -26.27 27.98
N ALA A 874 15.09 -24.98 27.72
CA ALA A 874 15.79 -24.08 28.63
C ALA A 874 15.09 -23.96 29.99
N MET A 875 13.75 -23.88 30.00
CA MET A 875 12.99 -23.86 31.25
C MET A 875 13.15 -25.15 32.05
N PHE A 876 13.06 -26.32 31.41
CA PHE A 876 13.19 -27.60 32.11
C PHE A 876 14.62 -27.86 32.60
N LEU A 877 15.64 -27.52 31.80
CA LEU A 877 17.04 -27.56 32.23
C LEU A 877 17.27 -26.71 33.50
N SER A 878 16.70 -25.51 33.53
CA SER A 878 16.79 -24.63 34.69
C SER A 878 16.00 -25.18 35.89
N ALA A 879 14.85 -25.84 35.67
CA ALA A 879 14.06 -26.46 36.73
C ALA A 879 14.80 -27.63 37.42
N VAL A 880 15.62 -28.39 36.68
CA VAL A 880 16.47 -29.46 37.24
C VAL A 880 17.84 -28.98 37.72
N GLY A 881 18.10 -27.66 37.70
CA GLY A 881 19.34 -27.05 38.17
C GLY A 881 20.52 -27.10 37.19
N GLN A 882 20.30 -27.49 35.93
CA GLN A 882 21.29 -27.50 34.85
C GLN A 882 21.38 -26.11 34.18
N GLU A 883 21.79 -25.10 34.96
CA GLU A 883 21.70 -23.69 34.55
C GLU A 883 22.64 -23.33 33.38
N ARG A 884 23.76 -24.04 33.21
CA ARG A 884 24.70 -23.77 32.11
C ARG A 884 24.13 -24.23 30.77
N GLU A 885 23.53 -25.42 30.75
CA GLU A 885 22.85 -25.96 29.58
C GLU A 885 21.57 -25.15 29.28
N ALA A 886 20.84 -24.75 30.32
CA ALA A 886 19.65 -23.89 30.20
C ALA A 886 20.00 -22.57 29.50
N LEU A 887 21.14 -21.97 29.87
CA LEU A 887 21.63 -20.75 29.27
C LEU A 887 21.90 -20.94 27.76
N VAL A 888 22.57 -22.02 27.36
CA VAL A 888 22.85 -22.30 25.94
C VAL A 888 21.56 -22.40 25.14
N ALA A 889 20.56 -23.15 25.64
CA ALA A 889 19.27 -23.30 24.97
C ALA A 889 18.49 -21.97 24.91
N ALA A 890 18.53 -21.15 25.98
CA ALA A 890 17.89 -19.85 26.02
C ALA A 890 18.55 -18.83 25.06
N GLU A 891 19.88 -18.82 24.97
CA GLU A 891 20.62 -17.98 24.03
C GLU A 891 20.33 -18.38 22.57
N GLU A 892 20.25 -19.67 22.27
CA GLU A 892 19.83 -20.16 20.94
C GLU A 892 18.38 -19.76 20.62
N THR A 893 17.47 -19.89 21.58
CA THR A 893 16.07 -19.45 21.45
C THR A 893 15.99 -17.96 21.11
N VAL A 894 16.67 -17.10 21.87
CA VAL A 894 16.70 -15.66 21.63
C VAL A 894 17.33 -15.34 20.27
N ARG A 895 18.37 -16.06 19.85
CA ARG A 895 19.00 -15.86 18.53
C ARG A 895 18.02 -16.18 17.40
N LEU A 896 17.33 -17.31 17.47
CA LEU A 896 16.31 -17.69 16.49
C LEU A 896 15.14 -16.69 16.50
N ARG A 897 14.65 -16.31 17.69
CA ARG A 897 13.57 -15.32 17.83
C ARG A 897 13.97 -13.92 17.34
N ARG A 898 15.23 -13.52 17.46
CA ARG A 898 15.74 -12.27 16.87
C ARG A 898 15.77 -12.33 15.35
N ALA A 899 16.31 -13.41 14.77
CA ALA A 899 16.28 -13.61 13.33
C ALA A 899 14.83 -13.63 12.81
N LEU A 900 13.92 -14.25 13.55
CA LEU A 900 12.50 -14.24 13.25
C LEU A 900 11.89 -12.83 13.38
N VAL A 901 12.26 -12.03 14.38
CA VAL A 901 11.81 -10.62 14.52
C VAL A 901 12.38 -9.70 13.44
N GLU A 902 13.57 -9.97 12.91
CA GLU A 902 14.13 -9.21 11.78
C GLU A 902 13.28 -9.36 10.50
N VAL A 903 12.59 -10.49 10.35
CA VAL A 903 11.72 -10.79 9.21
C VAL A 903 10.24 -10.51 9.54
N TRP A 904 9.83 -10.80 10.78
CA TRP A 904 8.45 -10.83 11.29
C TRP A 904 8.36 -10.21 12.70
N PRO A 905 8.56 -8.88 12.83
CA PRO A 905 8.59 -8.23 14.15
C PRO A 905 7.24 -8.31 14.87
N GLU A 906 6.11 -8.13 14.18
CA GLU A 906 4.78 -8.12 14.81
C GLU A 906 4.43 -9.49 15.43
N VAL A 907 4.76 -10.59 14.75
CA VAL A 907 4.45 -11.96 15.18
C VAL A 907 5.34 -12.39 16.36
N TYR A 908 6.65 -12.14 16.26
CA TYR A 908 7.61 -12.76 17.20
C TYR A 908 8.18 -11.79 18.23
N THR A 909 7.80 -10.51 18.23
CA THR A 909 8.25 -9.57 19.28
C THR A 909 7.75 -10.02 20.65
N PHE A 910 6.52 -10.50 20.75
CA PHE A 910 5.99 -11.06 21.99
C PHE A 910 6.79 -12.28 22.46
N ASP A 911 7.03 -13.23 21.56
CA ASP A 911 7.80 -14.44 21.86
C ASP A 911 9.26 -14.14 22.21
N LEU A 912 9.87 -13.16 21.54
CA LEU A 912 11.20 -12.66 21.86
C LEU A 912 11.22 -12.05 23.26
N ALA A 913 10.23 -11.21 23.60
CA ALA A 913 10.14 -10.58 24.92
C ALA A 913 9.98 -11.61 26.05
N ILE A 914 9.17 -12.66 25.83
CA ILE A 914 9.07 -13.79 26.76
C ILE A 914 10.42 -14.52 26.89
N SER A 915 11.07 -14.82 25.76
CA SER A 915 12.36 -15.53 25.74
C SER A 915 13.46 -14.75 26.45
N LEU A 916 13.49 -13.42 26.29
CA LEU A 916 14.41 -12.52 26.99
C LEU A 916 14.14 -12.52 28.51
N ASN A 917 12.88 -12.50 28.96
CA ASN A 917 12.56 -12.65 30.39
C ASN A 917 13.10 -13.98 30.96
N SER A 918 12.91 -15.08 30.23
CA SER A 918 13.42 -16.40 30.63
C SER A 918 14.95 -16.43 30.68
N LEU A 919 15.62 -15.87 29.66
CA LEU A 919 17.08 -15.75 29.61
C LEU A 919 17.61 -14.90 30.78
N ALA A 920 16.96 -13.77 31.09
CA ALA A 920 17.34 -12.93 32.23
C ALA A 920 17.29 -13.71 33.54
N LYS A 921 16.22 -14.49 33.77
CA LYS A 921 16.07 -15.32 34.97
C LYS A 921 17.20 -16.35 35.10
N ILE A 922 17.57 -17.03 34.01
CA ILE A 922 18.67 -18.00 33.97
C ILE A 922 20.01 -17.30 34.26
N LEU A 923 20.27 -16.14 33.65
CA LEU A 923 21.47 -15.33 33.91
C LEU A 923 21.57 -14.89 35.38
N SER A 924 20.44 -14.56 36.02
CA SER A 924 20.37 -14.25 37.45
C SER A 924 20.78 -15.44 38.32
N ARG A 925 20.27 -16.64 38.02
CA ARG A 925 20.61 -17.88 38.74
C ARG A 925 22.08 -18.26 38.60
N LEU A 926 22.71 -17.93 37.47
CA LEU A 926 24.14 -18.08 37.24
C LEU A 926 25.01 -16.98 37.87
N GLY A 927 24.41 -15.98 38.53
CA GLY A 927 25.14 -14.84 39.10
C GLY A 927 25.63 -13.82 38.05
N ARG A 928 25.28 -13.97 36.77
CA ARG A 928 25.60 -13.04 35.66
C ARG A 928 24.63 -11.86 35.64
N ARG A 929 24.52 -11.17 36.78
CA ARG A 929 23.46 -10.19 37.06
C ARG A 929 23.48 -8.97 36.12
N ASN A 930 24.65 -8.47 35.75
CA ASN A 930 24.77 -7.33 34.84
C ASN A 930 24.22 -7.66 33.44
N GLU A 931 24.50 -8.86 32.94
CA GLU A 931 23.99 -9.33 31.65
C GLU A 931 22.49 -9.59 31.73
N GLY A 932 22.02 -10.21 32.81
CA GLY A 932 20.59 -10.41 33.08
C GLY A 932 19.82 -9.09 33.14
N LEU A 933 20.39 -8.03 33.72
CA LEU A 933 19.78 -6.69 33.77
C LEU A 933 19.61 -6.08 32.38
N VAL A 934 20.60 -6.22 31.48
CA VAL A 934 20.50 -5.72 30.10
C VAL A 934 19.36 -6.41 29.36
N VAL A 935 19.31 -7.75 29.43
CA VAL A 935 18.28 -8.56 28.79
C VAL A 935 16.89 -8.26 29.36
N ALA A 936 16.77 -8.11 30.69
CA ALA A 936 15.49 -7.77 31.33
C ALA A 936 14.97 -6.38 30.92
N ARG A 937 15.86 -5.40 30.74
CA ARG A 937 15.49 -4.06 30.25
C ARG A 937 15.00 -4.09 28.80
N GLU A 938 15.60 -4.94 27.97
CA GLU A 938 15.16 -5.17 26.59
C GLU A 938 13.75 -5.77 26.56
N ALA A 939 13.49 -6.81 27.36
CA ALA A 939 12.16 -7.42 27.48
C ALA A 939 11.09 -6.40 27.89
N VAL A 940 11.36 -5.58 28.92
CA VAL A 940 10.44 -4.52 29.37
C VAL A 940 10.18 -3.49 28.27
N ARG A 941 11.19 -3.13 27.48
CA ARG A 941 11.01 -2.20 26.36
C ARG A 941 10.08 -2.80 25.30
N LEU A 942 10.29 -4.06 24.92
CA LEU A 942 9.42 -4.74 23.96
C LEU A 942 7.98 -4.85 24.49
N PHE A 943 7.78 -5.22 25.75
CA PHE A 943 6.43 -5.26 26.34
C PHE A 943 5.77 -3.89 26.45
N ARG A 944 6.52 -2.80 26.65
CA ARG A 944 5.96 -1.43 26.60
C ARG A 944 5.44 -1.09 25.22
N ASN A 945 6.23 -1.38 24.18
CA ASN A 945 5.81 -1.16 22.80
C ASN A 945 4.55 -2.00 22.47
N LEU A 946 4.51 -3.26 22.91
CA LEU A 946 3.32 -4.11 22.72
C LEU A 946 2.09 -3.57 23.45
N VAL A 947 2.25 -3.03 24.67
CA VAL A 947 1.15 -2.40 25.43
C VAL A 947 0.62 -1.14 24.74
N GLU A 948 1.44 -0.39 24.02
CA GLU A 948 0.98 0.76 23.22
C GLU A 948 0.03 0.32 22.08
N VAL A 949 0.26 -0.86 21.50
CA VAL A 949 -0.57 -1.44 20.44
C VAL A 949 -1.84 -2.09 20.99
N SER A 950 -1.73 -2.91 22.05
CA SER A 950 -2.88 -3.57 22.67
C SER A 950 -2.75 -3.59 24.19
N PRO A 951 -3.24 -2.55 24.88
CA PRO A 951 -3.12 -2.45 26.34
C PRO A 951 -3.76 -3.63 27.06
N ALA A 952 -4.95 -4.07 26.63
CA ALA A 952 -5.69 -5.16 27.28
C ALA A 952 -4.98 -6.51 27.15
N ALA A 953 -4.30 -6.77 26.02
CA ALA A 953 -3.62 -8.04 25.79
C ALA A 953 -2.31 -8.15 26.58
N TYR A 954 -1.50 -7.08 26.64
CA TYR A 954 -0.10 -7.19 27.06
C TYR A 954 0.24 -6.55 28.41
N THR A 955 -0.69 -5.82 29.05
CA THR A 955 -0.46 -5.23 30.38
C THR A 955 -0.06 -6.27 31.44
N PRO A 956 -0.67 -7.47 31.51
CA PRO A 956 -0.24 -8.51 32.45
C PRO A 956 1.23 -8.94 32.24
N ASN A 957 1.66 -9.06 30.98
CA ASN A 957 3.01 -9.47 30.62
C ASN A 957 4.04 -8.39 30.94
N LEU A 958 3.71 -7.11 30.71
CA LEU A 958 4.56 -6.00 31.13
C LEU A 958 4.74 -5.98 32.64
N ALA A 959 3.67 -6.21 33.42
CA ALA A 959 3.76 -6.29 34.88
C ALA A 959 4.70 -7.42 35.34
N LEU A 960 4.60 -8.60 34.73
CA LEU A 960 5.52 -9.72 35.00
C LEU A 960 6.96 -9.37 34.62
N SER A 961 7.19 -8.74 33.47
CA SER A 961 8.53 -8.34 33.02
C SER A 961 9.15 -7.28 33.94
N LEU A 962 8.36 -6.32 34.42
CA LEU A 962 8.79 -5.31 35.40
C LEU A 962 9.12 -5.96 36.75
N SER A 963 8.34 -6.95 37.19
CA SER A 963 8.65 -7.75 38.39
C SER A 963 9.97 -8.49 38.23
N ASN A 964 10.20 -9.14 37.07
CA ASN A 964 11.47 -9.78 36.76
C ASN A 964 12.64 -8.78 36.77
N LEU A 965 12.47 -7.61 36.16
CA LEU A 965 13.46 -6.52 36.17
C LEU A 965 13.75 -6.03 37.60
N SER A 966 12.72 -5.96 38.45
CA SER A 966 12.88 -5.53 39.85
C SER A 966 13.81 -6.44 40.64
N ASN A 967 13.89 -7.74 40.33
CA ASN A 967 14.82 -8.66 41.00
C ASN A 967 16.30 -8.34 40.73
N PHE A 968 16.61 -7.47 39.77
CA PHE A 968 17.96 -7.00 39.46
C PHE A 968 18.29 -5.63 40.08
N LEU A 969 17.31 -4.91 40.62
CA LEU A 969 17.48 -3.53 41.14
C LEU A 969 17.99 -3.40 42.59
N PRO A 970 17.71 -4.31 43.55
CA PRO A 970 18.14 -4.16 44.95
C PRO A 970 19.65 -4.11 45.22
N GLU A 971 20.51 -4.45 44.25
CA GLU A 971 21.97 -4.54 44.47
C GLU A 971 22.81 -3.75 43.46
N VAL A 972 22.20 -2.99 42.56
CA VAL A 972 22.90 -1.95 41.78
C VAL A 972 22.56 -0.63 42.44
N GLY A 973 23.37 -0.22 43.42
CA GLY A 973 23.12 0.92 44.33
C GLY A 973 22.87 2.26 43.63
N LEU A 974 21.67 2.42 43.09
CA LEU A 974 21.13 3.66 42.53
C LEU A 974 19.70 3.82 43.07
N VAL A 975 19.63 4.45 44.23
CA VAL A 975 18.47 5.24 44.65
C VAL A 975 19.03 6.59 45.12
N PRO A 976 18.36 7.72 44.87
CA PRO A 976 17.21 7.98 43.98
C PRO A 976 17.60 8.75 42.70
#